data_AF-A0AAN8G9T1-F1
#
_entry.id   AF-A0AAN8G9T1-F1
#
_cell.length_a   1.000
_cell.length_b   1.000
_cell.length_c   1.000
_cell.angle_alpha   90.00
_cell.angle_beta   90.00
_cell.angle_gamma   90.00
#
_symmetry.space_group_name_H-M   'P 1'
#
loop_
_entity.id
_entity.type
_entity.pdbx_description
1 polymer ?
#
loop_
_entity_poly.entity_id
_entity_poly.type
_entity_poly.pdbx_seq_one_letter_code
_entity_poly.pdbx_strand_id
1 'polypeptide(L)'
;MTQASSASEIKTMNSSITESLEQENKAPSPTANATVPAHSLEQNFNQYFMNPMLAEMEKNVRTNTEILDRINQQMENERKDRLRKTMSAHIPEALKGSGQKMEIIMQTLEELITYDDIGDEGTNEKKERCAKIQHLDKHGQASVLAHSIVAYISTLDEEHLKKFTSKITSDCELWLSRLFRFTDSSVIYHEEDKEGLVKVCRLAMYQKFPKYVTEGYDALYSRPPVIYISAAAKSGLGHHLCLQLGLPFSCICTVPCNTMFGGVSKMDVSMLEKLIQDDISAAKKPTLVIGYAGTPQVGQVDNLQRLQEICKTNSIWLHVEGNNLATLMMFSVPSSVQSAKSGDSMTVDLSRWLGIPALPFATLYKTPDPTLAIAAGLNAFNPRLKLSCLSIWICLQSLGHDGIISKIKASTHLAKKLFEHIDKLSAIKQISREQKDKQKDVTSLGDIFSRAINALLVFEIVTPTVVFRYAEDASGPGSIVASYSSSGNKEYQQTDDNSTYYNALNTWLVDTLQCSVPQVPVTAVDINKEGVCIRYSPLETAQYSGTTEEDIQTFAECLTENLAVLDATVAQRHRFRSIVENTNNLVPVNLPSWAGLGAIRYIPDHWLNQTPTEQGKIDISNINGELVHKLKSMDTAFSTGHCSDNEICVRFGLITANTDVEELVALVHTTGKQIEESSKYLESMSEIIKKNIDVANQELQKESVDKLMQEGVMRQVPLVGSLINWFSPPKDPTKGRTFNLNSGTIESTETIYRYHMQIQPGSSESNTSTTEHSKSAGEVKAGIINQTTTSNKLQEQTVSSAEDNTGIEDKTVEAKEPV
;
A
#
# COMPACT_ATOMS: atom_id res chain seq x y z
N MET A 1 -43.30 -26.32 -21.32
CA MET A 1 -42.06 -27.04 -21.65
C MET A 1 -41.25 -27.19 -20.36
N THR A 2 -41.73 -27.96 -19.37
CA THR A 2 -41.36 -29.37 -19.11
C THR A 2 -39.86 -29.64 -19.14
N GLN A 3 -39.20 -29.53 -17.99
CA GLN A 3 -38.47 -30.63 -17.33
C GLN A 3 -37.79 -30.11 -16.04
N ALA A 4 -38.54 -30.16 -14.95
CA ALA A 4 -38.03 -30.14 -13.58
C ALA A 4 -38.98 -31.02 -12.75
N SER A 5 -38.91 -32.32 -12.97
CA SER A 5 -39.63 -33.36 -12.22
C SER A 5 -38.94 -34.69 -12.49
N SER A 6 -37.87 -34.97 -11.73
CA SER A 6 -37.28 -36.30 -11.57
C SER A 6 -36.01 -36.24 -10.71
N ALA A 7 -36.17 -35.92 -9.42
CA ALA A 7 -35.15 -36.16 -8.40
C ALA A 7 -35.77 -36.45 -7.03
N SER A 8 -36.96 -37.05 -7.01
CA SER A 8 -37.70 -37.48 -5.82
C SER A 8 -38.13 -38.95 -5.87
N GLU A 9 -37.46 -39.76 -6.69
CA GLU A 9 -37.61 -41.22 -6.74
C GLU A 9 -36.20 -41.81 -6.86
N ILE A 10 -35.70 -42.31 -5.73
CA ILE A 10 -34.58 -43.25 -5.44
C ILE A 10 -34.09 -42.93 -4.00
N LYS A 11 -35.04 -42.61 -3.09
CA LYS A 11 -34.81 -42.54 -1.65
C LYS A 11 -35.91 -43.29 -0.86
N THR A 12 -36.59 -44.20 -1.55
CA THR A 12 -37.70 -45.03 -1.05
C THR A 12 -37.70 -46.39 -1.76
N MET A 13 -36.55 -47.08 -1.77
CA MET A 13 -36.46 -48.52 -2.06
C MET A 13 -35.07 -49.02 -1.62
N ASN A 14 -34.88 -49.10 -0.30
CA ASN A 14 -33.96 -50.02 0.40
C ASN A 14 -34.07 -49.88 1.93
N SER A 15 -35.22 -49.41 2.45
CA SER A 15 -35.56 -49.39 3.87
C SER A 15 -36.62 -50.44 4.23
N SER A 16 -36.67 -51.55 3.49
CA SER A 16 -37.60 -52.65 3.72
C SER A 16 -36.96 -53.95 3.21
N ILE A 17 -36.02 -54.49 3.99
CA ILE A 17 -35.65 -55.93 4.18
C ILE A 17 -34.50 -55.91 5.21
N THR A 18 -34.75 -55.39 6.42
CA THR A 18 -33.90 -55.57 7.61
C THR A 18 -34.76 -55.29 8.84
N GLU A 19 -35.89 -55.99 8.95
CA GLU A 19 -36.70 -56.06 10.17
C GLU A 19 -37.50 -57.35 10.11
N SER A 20 -36.81 -58.47 10.36
CA SER A 20 -37.37 -59.75 10.81
C SER A 20 -36.20 -60.70 11.02
N LEU A 21 -36.07 -61.23 12.24
CA LEU A 21 -35.15 -62.30 12.68
C LEU A 21 -33.84 -61.86 13.36
N GLU A 22 -33.95 -61.00 14.37
CA GLU A 22 -33.15 -61.13 15.59
C GLU A 22 -34.07 -61.05 16.80
N GLN A 23 -34.51 -62.21 17.29
CA GLN A 23 -34.70 -62.53 18.71
C GLN A 23 -35.37 -63.90 18.81
N GLU A 24 -34.56 -64.94 18.97
CA GLU A 24 -34.80 -66.05 19.90
C GLU A 24 -33.70 -67.09 19.71
N ASN A 25 -32.75 -67.17 20.66
CA ASN A 25 -32.18 -68.43 21.08
C ASN A 25 -31.37 -68.23 22.37
N LYS A 26 -32.01 -68.58 23.49
CA LYS A 26 -31.38 -68.96 24.76
C LYS A 26 -31.73 -70.44 24.96
N ALA A 27 -30.71 -71.26 25.20
CA ALA A 27 -30.69 -72.74 25.32
C ALA A 27 -31.65 -73.31 26.43
N PRO A 28 -31.75 -74.65 26.74
CA PRO A 28 -31.02 -75.84 26.25
C PRO A 28 -31.77 -77.23 26.11
N SER A 29 -31.20 -78.19 25.35
CA SER A 29 -31.05 -79.69 25.55
C SER A 29 -32.25 -80.64 25.90
N PRO A 30 -32.16 -82.01 25.85
CA PRO A 30 -31.33 -82.99 25.08
C PRO A 30 -32.07 -84.28 24.56
N THR A 31 -31.29 -85.27 24.07
CA THR A 31 -31.50 -86.76 23.93
C THR A 31 -32.35 -87.31 22.78
N ALA A 32 -32.03 -88.42 22.08
CA ALA A 32 -30.91 -89.38 22.04
C ALA A 32 -31.07 -90.35 20.83
N ASN A 33 -30.05 -91.20 20.61
CA ASN A 33 -29.97 -92.47 19.83
C ASN A 33 -29.47 -92.34 18.35
N ALA A 34 -28.54 -93.15 17.83
CA ALA A 34 -27.93 -94.41 18.28
C ALA A 34 -26.58 -94.71 17.57
N THR A 35 -25.71 -95.45 18.28
CA THR A 35 -24.76 -96.52 17.82
C THR A 35 -23.57 -96.25 16.87
N VAL A 36 -22.49 -96.97 17.16
CA VAL A 36 -21.06 -96.92 16.74
C VAL A 36 -20.70 -98.34 16.19
N PRO A 37 -19.51 -98.70 15.63
CA PRO A 37 -18.67 -98.20 14.51
C PRO A 37 -18.26 -99.31 13.48
N ALA A 38 -17.45 -98.98 12.45
CA ALA A 38 -16.08 -99.52 12.23
C ALA A 38 -15.63 -99.45 10.74
N HIS A 39 -14.59 -98.66 10.43
CA HIS A 39 -13.40 -99.03 9.62
C HIS A 39 -12.57 -97.77 9.31
N SER A 40 -11.60 -97.49 10.18
CA SER A 40 -10.57 -96.46 10.03
C SER A 40 -9.36 -97.08 9.35
N LEU A 41 -8.88 -96.48 8.25
CA LEU A 41 -7.47 -96.41 7.85
C LEU A 41 -7.26 -95.57 6.57
N GLU A 42 -8.21 -95.54 5.63
CA GLU A 42 -8.10 -94.70 4.42
C GLU A 42 -8.47 -93.21 4.64
N GLN A 43 -9.32 -92.89 5.61
CA GLN A 43 -9.65 -91.50 5.96
C GLN A 43 -8.44 -90.72 6.49
N ASN A 44 -7.45 -91.39 7.10
CA ASN A 44 -6.37 -90.69 7.78
C ASN A 44 -5.37 -90.02 6.82
N PHE A 45 -5.16 -90.54 5.61
CA PHE A 45 -4.20 -89.92 4.69
C PHE A 45 -4.74 -88.64 4.03
N ASN A 46 -6.02 -88.66 3.62
CA ASN A 46 -6.69 -87.47 3.08
C ASN A 46 -6.98 -86.42 4.16
N GLN A 47 -7.27 -86.83 5.39
CA GLN A 47 -7.61 -85.90 6.47
C GLN A 47 -6.40 -85.16 7.06
N TYR A 48 -5.22 -85.77 7.10
CA TYR A 48 -4.05 -85.17 7.75
C TYR A 48 -3.13 -84.35 6.84
N PHE A 49 -3.09 -84.62 5.52
CA PHE A 49 -2.14 -83.94 4.64
C PHE A 49 -2.79 -83.07 3.57
N MET A 50 -3.81 -83.56 2.85
CA MET A 50 -4.42 -82.81 1.74
C MET A 50 -5.36 -81.71 2.23
N ASN A 51 -6.15 -81.97 3.28
CA ASN A 51 -7.09 -80.99 3.85
C ASN A 51 -6.43 -79.72 4.43
N PRO A 52 -5.35 -79.77 5.23
CA PRO A 52 -4.72 -78.56 5.74
C PRO A 52 -4.02 -77.73 4.66
N MET A 53 -3.41 -78.36 3.66
CA MET A 53 -2.81 -77.65 2.52
C MET A 53 -3.87 -76.98 1.63
N LEU A 54 -5.01 -77.66 1.40
CA LEU A 54 -6.14 -77.05 0.69
C LEU A 54 -6.77 -75.90 1.49
N ALA A 55 -6.88 -76.04 2.82
CA ALA A 55 -7.42 -74.99 3.68
C ALA A 55 -6.51 -73.75 3.72
N GLU A 56 -5.18 -73.95 3.72
CA GLU A 56 -4.21 -72.86 3.64
C GLU A 56 -4.19 -72.20 2.26
N MET A 57 -4.33 -73.00 1.19
CA MET A 57 -4.51 -72.48 -0.16
C MET A 57 -5.81 -71.70 -0.31
N GLU A 58 -6.92 -72.19 0.26
CA GLU A 58 -8.21 -71.49 0.26
C GLU A 58 -8.13 -70.18 1.06
N LYS A 59 -7.45 -70.19 2.21
CA LYS A 59 -7.17 -68.99 3.00
C LYS A 59 -6.35 -67.97 2.20
N ASN A 60 -5.29 -68.41 1.52
CA ASN A 60 -4.45 -67.56 0.69
C ASN A 60 -5.22 -67.02 -0.52
N VAL A 61 -6.11 -67.81 -1.11
CA VAL A 61 -7.00 -67.36 -2.20
C VAL A 61 -8.02 -66.35 -1.68
N ARG A 62 -8.59 -66.53 -0.49
CA ARG A 62 -9.48 -65.56 0.16
C ARG A 62 -8.75 -64.25 0.47
N THR A 63 -7.55 -64.29 1.04
CA THR A 63 -6.78 -63.06 1.29
C THR A 63 -6.38 -62.36 0.00
N ASN A 64 -5.99 -63.11 -1.04
CA ASN A 64 -5.64 -62.52 -2.33
C ASN A 64 -6.86 -61.92 -3.06
N THR A 65 -8.03 -62.53 -2.94
CA THR A 65 -9.28 -61.99 -3.49
C THR A 65 -9.73 -60.75 -2.73
N GLU A 66 -9.63 -60.72 -1.41
CA GLU A 66 -9.88 -59.51 -0.61
C GLU A 66 -8.92 -58.36 -0.95
N ILE A 67 -7.64 -58.66 -1.21
CA ILE A 67 -6.66 -57.68 -1.64
C ILE A 67 -7.01 -57.15 -3.04
N LEU A 68 -7.38 -58.03 -3.98
CA LEU A 68 -7.83 -57.65 -5.32
C LEU A 68 -9.09 -56.78 -5.27
N ASP A 69 -10.04 -57.09 -4.39
CA ASP A 69 -11.26 -56.30 -4.22
C ASP A 69 -10.96 -54.91 -3.65
N ARG A 70 -10.04 -54.79 -2.68
CA ARG A 70 -9.57 -53.48 -2.21
C ARG A 70 -8.89 -52.67 -3.31
N ILE A 71 -8.04 -53.30 -4.12
CA ILE A 71 -7.36 -52.64 -5.24
C ILE A 71 -8.39 -52.19 -6.29
N ASN A 72 -9.39 -53.01 -6.60
CA ASN A 72 -10.46 -52.64 -7.51
C ASN A 72 -11.29 -51.46 -7.00
N GLN A 73 -11.67 -51.47 -5.71
CA GLN A 73 -12.37 -50.34 -5.09
C GLN A 73 -11.54 -49.06 -5.13
N GLN A 74 -10.22 -49.15 -4.87
CA GLN A 74 -9.32 -48.00 -4.94
C GLN A 74 -9.20 -47.46 -6.37
N MET A 75 -9.01 -48.33 -7.37
CA MET A 75 -8.97 -47.91 -8.77
C MET A 75 -10.29 -47.30 -9.24
N GLU A 76 -11.43 -47.82 -8.77
CA GLU A 76 -12.73 -47.27 -9.12
C GLU A 76 -12.96 -45.89 -8.47
N ASN A 77 -12.51 -45.70 -7.24
CA ASN A 77 -12.51 -44.40 -6.57
C ASN A 77 -11.60 -43.39 -7.28
N GLU A 78 -10.38 -43.78 -7.65
CA GLU A 78 -9.47 -42.93 -8.43
C GLU A 78 -10.06 -42.57 -9.80
N ARG A 79 -10.73 -43.52 -10.46
CA ARG A 79 -11.41 -43.27 -11.73
C ARG A 79 -12.56 -42.29 -11.55
N LYS A 80 -13.36 -42.43 -10.48
CA LYS A 80 -14.43 -41.49 -10.11
C LYS A 80 -13.87 -40.10 -9.79
N ASP A 81 -12.73 -40.01 -9.13
CA ASP A 81 -12.08 -38.73 -8.79
C ASP A 81 -11.46 -38.05 -10.00
N ARG A 82 -10.85 -38.81 -10.93
CA ARG A 82 -10.39 -38.27 -12.22
C ARG A 82 -11.55 -37.76 -13.05
N LEU A 83 -12.67 -38.49 -13.07
CA LEU A 83 -13.91 -38.06 -13.74
C LEU A 83 -14.47 -36.79 -13.09
N ARG A 84 -14.51 -36.74 -11.76
CA ARG A 84 -14.95 -35.55 -11.00
C ARG A 84 -14.06 -34.35 -11.30
N LYS A 85 -12.73 -34.51 -11.31
CA LYS A 85 -11.77 -33.44 -11.64
C LYS A 85 -11.90 -32.93 -13.07
N THR A 86 -12.22 -33.80 -14.03
CA THR A 86 -12.48 -33.37 -15.42
C THR A 86 -13.83 -32.68 -15.56
N MET A 87 -14.87 -33.16 -14.87
CA MET A 87 -16.19 -32.51 -14.87
C MET A 87 -16.21 -31.18 -14.11
N SER A 88 -15.41 -31.04 -13.04
CA SER A 88 -15.27 -29.83 -12.23
C SER A 88 -14.09 -28.94 -12.66
N ALA A 89 -13.50 -29.17 -13.84
CA ALA A 89 -12.37 -28.40 -14.32
C ALA A 89 -12.67 -26.89 -14.48
N HIS A 90 -13.91 -26.55 -14.80
CA HIS A 90 -14.40 -25.17 -14.90
C HIS A 90 -14.64 -24.50 -13.53
N ILE A 91 -14.68 -25.29 -12.44
CA ILE A 91 -14.89 -24.79 -11.09
C ILE A 91 -13.53 -24.35 -10.54
N PRO A 92 -13.41 -23.14 -9.97
CA PRO A 92 -12.19 -22.70 -9.30
C PRO A 92 -11.74 -23.69 -8.24
N GLU A 93 -10.42 -23.92 -8.13
CA GLU A 93 -9.85 -24.94 -7.25
C GLU A 93 -10.24 -24.76 -5.77
N ALA A 94 -10.35 -23.51 -5.31
CA ALA A 94 -10.83 -23.17 -3.96
C ALA A 94 -12.26 -23.61 -3.67
N LEU A 95 -13.09 -23.83 -4.69
CA LEU A 95 -14.49 -24.27 -4.59
C LEU A 95 -14.66 -25.76 -4.92
N LYS A 96 -13.58 -26.48 -5.25
CA LYS A 96 -13.64 -27.92 -5.50
C LYS A 96 -13.72 -28.68 -4.18
N GLY A 97 -14.69 -29.59 -4.04
CA GLY A 97 -14.79 -30.50 -2.89
C GLY A 97 -16.14 -30.40 -2.17
N SER A 98 -16.18 -30.86 -0.91
CA SER A 98 -17.40 -30.99 -0.09
C SER A 98 -17.74 -29.75 0.77
N GLY A 99 -17.23 -28.57 0.40
CA GLY A 99 -17.32 -27.36 1.23
C GLY A 99 -16.33 -27.38 2.41
N GLN A 100 -15.92 -26.20 2.87
CA GLN A 100 -15.05 -26.03 4.03
C GLN A 100 -15.88 -25.82 5.31
N LYS A 101 -15.32 -26.19 6.46
CA LYS A 101 -15.93 -25.86 7.77
C LYS A 101 -15.87 -24.35 8.00
N MET A 102 -16.88 -23.79 8.67
CA MET A 102 -16.93 -22.35 8.95
C MET A 102 -15.71 -21.84 9.71
N GLU A 103 -15.17 -22.63 10.63
CA GLU A 103 -13.95 -22.29 11.39
C GLU A 103 -12.75 -22.00 10.48
N ILE A 104 -12.57 -22.81 9.44
CA ILE A 104 -11.48 -22.64 8.46
C ILE A 104 -11.70 -21.37 7.65
N ILE A 105 -12.95 -21.10 7.25
CA ILE A 105 -13.30 -19.88 6.50
C ILE A 105 -13.04 -18.63 7.36
N MET A 106 -13.39 -18.67 8.64
CA MET A 106 -13.14 -17.56 9.56
C MET A 106 -11.65 -17.32 9.78
N GLN A 107 -10.85 -18.38 9.89
CA GLN A 107 -9.40 -18.27 10.00
C GLN A 107 -8.78 -17.69 8.72
N THR A 108 -9.22 -18.13 7.54
CA THR A 108 -8.80 -17.53 6.26
C THR A 108 -9.21 -16.07 6.16
N LEU A 109 -10.40 -15.70 6.65
CA LEU A 109 -10.84 -14.30 6.69
C LEU A 109 -9.97 -13.47 7.65
N GLU A 110 -9.58 -14.02 8.80
CA GLU A 110 -8.67 -13.38 9.75
C GLU A 110 -7.28 -13.14 9.12
N GLU A 111 -6.75 -14.14 8.40
CA GLU A 111 -5.52 -13.99 7.63
C GLU A 111 -5.65 -12.89 6.57
N LEU A 112 -6.74 -12.87 5.80
CA LEU A 112 -6.99 -11.84 4.78
C LEU A 112 -7.20 -10.43 5.35
N ILE A 113 -7.75 -10.32 6.55
CA ILE A 113 -7.94 -9.02 7.22
C ILE A 113 -6.61 -8.52 7.78
N THR A 114 -5.72 -9.41 8.21
CA THR A 114 -4.51 -9.03 8.94
C THR A 114 -3.32 -8.77 8.01
N TYR A 115 -3.23 -9.51 6.90
CA TYR A 115 -2.10 -9.48 5.98
C TYR A 115 -2.49 -8.89 4.62
N ASP A 116 -1.93 -7.72 4.28
CA ASP A 116 -1.98 -7.21 2.90
C ASP A 116 -0.94 -7.96 2.05
N ASP A 117 -1.38 -8.87 1.17
CA ASP A 117 -0.52 -9.52 0.18
C ASP A 117 -0.12 -8.49 -0.91
N ILE A 118 0.96 -7.73 -0.68
CA ILE A 118 1.65 -7.03 -1.77
C ILE A 118 2.56 -8.05 -2.46
N GLY A 119 2.01 -8.76 -3.43
CA GLY A 119 2.78 -9.57 -4.36
C GLY A 119 3.59 -8.70 -5.31
N ASP A 120 4.80 -8.32 -4.91
CA ASP A 120 5.82 -7.83 -5.85
C ASP A 120 6.55 -9.07 -6.41
N GLU A 121 6.26 -9.41 -7.68
CA GLU A 121 6.98 -10.45 -8.41
C GLU A 121 8.44 -10.03 -8.59
N GLY A 122 9.33 -10.38 -7.64
CA GLY A 122 10.77 -10.20 -7.86
C GLY A 122 11.67 -10.28 -6.64
N THR A 123 11.17 -10.12 -5.42
CA THR A 123 12.01 -10.17 -4.21
C THR A 123 11.33 -10.98 -3.11
N ASN A 124 12.00 -12.03 -2.63
CA ASN A 124 11.55 -12.91 -1.54
C ASN A 124 11.44 -12.23 -0.15
N GLU A 125 11.36 -10.90 -0.10
CA GLU A 125 11.09 -10.16 1.13
C GLU A 125 9.63 -9.73 1.14
N LYS A 126 8.76 -10.60 1.67
CA LYS A 126 7.39 -10.23 2.06
C LYS A 126 7.50 -9.16 3.15
N LYS A 127 7.35 -7.89 2.78
CA LYS A 127 7.14 -6.82 3.76
C LYS A 127 5.69 -6.92 4.24
N GLU A 128 5.50 -7.70 5.29
CA GLU A 128 4.22 -7.85 5.99
C GLU A 128 3.79 -6.48 6.55
N ARG A 129 2.87 -5.79 5.86
CA ARG A 129 2.16 -4.65 6.45
C ARG A 129 0.92 -5.21 7.13
N CYS A 130 0.89 -5.10 8.46
CA CYS A 130 -0.31 -5.38 9.24
C CYS A 130 -1.38 -4.35 8.88
N ALA A 131 -2.53 -4.80 8.39
CA ALA A 131 -3.62 -3.91 8.06
C ALA A 131 -4.14 -3.24 9.35
N LYS A 132 -4.25 -1.92 9.35
CA LYS A 132 -4.76 -1.18 10.51
C LYS A 132 -6.28 -1.33 10.58
N ILE A 133 -6.77 -2.22 11.43
CA ILE A 133 -8.20 -2.31 11.75
C ILE A 133 -8.63 -1.01 12.43
N GLN A 134 -9.70 -0.42 11.90
CA GLN A 134 -10.26 0.82 12.41
C GLN A 134 -10.91 0.58 13.78
N HIS A 135 -10.55 1.38 14.79
CA HIS A 135 -11.26 1.34 16.07
C HIS A 135 -12.65 1.96 15.90
N LEU A 136 -13.70 1.12 16.03
CA LEU A 136 -15.09 1.54 15.86
C LEU A 136 -15.62 2.20 17.14
N ASP A 137 -15.95 3.48 17.07
CA ASP A 137 -16.72 4.18 18.10
C ASP A 137 -18.12 3.55 18.28
N LYS A 138 -18.80 3.83 19.39
CA LYS A 138 -20.15 3.31 19.71
C LYS A 138 -21.14 3.52 18.55
N HIS A 139 -21.05 4.68 17.89
CA HIS A 139 -21.88 5.00 16.72
C HIS A 139 -21.47 4.23 15.46
N GLY A 140 -20.18 3.96 15.27
CA GLY A 140 -19.67 3.07 14.22
C GLY A 140 -20.14 1.64 14.41
N GLN A 141 -20.11 1.13 15.64
CA GLN A 141 -20.65 -0.20 15.98
C GLN A 141 -22.16 -0.27 15.68
N ALA A 142 -22.92 0.78 16.01
CA ALA A 142 -24.34 0.88 15.67
C ALA A 142 -24.58 0.86 14.15
N SER A 143 -23.74 1.51 13.35
CA SER A 143 -23.78 1.46 11.88
C SER A 143 -23.54 0.05 11.35
N VAL A 144 -22.53 -0.67 11.87
CA VAL A 144 -22.24 -2.06 11.46
C VAL A 144 -23.41 -2.99 11.82
N LEU A 145 -23.96 -2.86 13.03
CA LEU A 145 -25.16 -3.59 13.43
C LEU A 145 -26.37 -3.22 12.57
N ALA A 146 -26.48 -1.98 12.10
CA ALA A 146 -27.54 -1.59 11.17
C ALA A 146 -27.47 -2.42 9.87
N HIS A 147 -26.27 -2.65 9.32
CA HIS A 147 -26.10 -3.45 8.09
C HIS A 147 -26.48 -4.92 8.31
N SER A 148 -26.14 -5.52 9.45
CA SER A 148 -26.58 -6.88 9.77
C SER A 148 -28.09 -6.97 9.94
N ILE A 149 -28.71 -5.95 10.56
CA ILE A 149 -30.17 -5.83 10.66
C ILE A 149 -30.80 -5.64 9.28
N VAL A 150 -30.22 -4.86 8.36
CA VAL A 150 -30.71 -4.71 6.98
C VAL A 150 -30.72 -6.07 6.26
N ALA A 151 -29.66 -6.86 6.40
CA ALA A 151 -29.58 -8.20 5.81
C ALA A 151 -30.69 -9.12 6.36
N TYR A 152 -30.95 -9.06 7.67
CA TYR A 152 -32.05 -9.80 8.29
C TYR A 152 -33.43 -9.32 7.83
N ILE A 153 -33.68 -8.02 7.83
CA ILE A 153 -34.96 -7.41 7.42
C ILE A 153 -35.27 -7.71 5.94
N SER A 154 -34.25 -7.86 5.11
CA SER A 154 -34.41 -8.23 3.69
C SER A 154 -35.03 -9.61 3.48
N THR A 155 -35.09 -10.46 4.52
CA THR A 155 -35.75 -11.77 4.50
C THR A 155 -37.26 -11.72 4.81
N LEU A 156 -37.79 -10.58 5.24
CA LEU A 156 -39.21 -10.41 5.55
C LEU A 156 -40.11 -10.46 4.30
N ASP A 157 -41.39 -10.73 4.52
CA ASP A 157 -42.43 -10.68 3.49
C ASP A 157 -42.49 -9.31 2.80
N GLU A 158 -42.77 -9.31 1.50
CA GLU A 158 -42.71 -8.12 0.66
C GLU A 158 -43.64 -6.99 1.14
N GLU A 159 -44.82 -7.31 1.68
CA GLU A 159 -45.75 -6.31 2.20
C GLU A 159 -45.24 -5.61 3.47
N HIS A 160 -44.72 -6.39 4.41
CA HIS A 160 -44.15 -5.87 5.65
C HIS A 160 -42.87 -5.07 5.35
N LEU A 161 -42.04 -5.58 4.44
CA LEU A 161 -40.83 -4.91 3.97
C LEU A 161 -41.14 -3.55 3.35
N LYS A 162 -42.16 -3.46 2.48
CA LYS A 162 -42.58 -2.20 1.86
C LYS A 162 -43.06 -1.18 2.89
N LYS A 163 -43.90 -1.59 3.85
CA LYS A 163 -44.40 -0.70 4.92
C LYS A 163 -43.27 -0.19 5.80
N PHE A 164 -42.38 -1.08 6.22
CA PHE A 164 -41.22 -0.74 7.05
C PHE A 164 -40.27 0.21 6.33
N THR A 165 -39.88 -0.14 5.10
CA THR A 165 -38.97 0.66 4.27
C THR A 165 -39.56 2.06 4.03
N SER A 166 -40.83 2.14 3.63
CA SER A 166 -41.49 3.42 3.36
C SER A 166 -41.50 4.35 4.58
N LYS A 167 -41.65 3.80 5.79
CA LYS A 167 -41.63 4.60 7.02
C LYS A 167 -40.24 5.19 7.26
N ILE A 168 -39.21 4.35 7.20
CA ILE A 168 -37.83 4.78 7.47
C ILE A 168 -37.36 5.76 6.41
N THR A 169 -37.62 5.50 5.13
CA THR A 169 -37.23 6.43 4.06
C THR A 169 -37.93 7.78 4.23
N SER A 170 -39.23 7.80 4.57
CA SER A 170 -39.96 9.05 4.79
C SER A 170 -39.41 9.84 5.99
N ASP A 171 -39.07 9.16 7.08
CA ASP A 171 -38.45 9.77 8.27
C ASP A 171 -37.08 10.35 7.91
N CYS A 172 -36.21 9.57 7.25
CA CYS A 172 -34.88 10.02 6.85
C CYS A 172 -34.92 11.18 5.85
N GLU A 173 -35.81 11.13 4.84
CA GLU A 173 -36.01 12.20 3.88
C GLU A 173 -36.40 13.50 4.59
N LEU A 174 -37.36 13.43 5.51
CA LEU A 174 -37.79 14.58 6.30
C LEU A 174 -36.66 15.14 7.18
N TRP A 175 -35.91 14.26 7.85
CA TRP A 175 -34.81 14.68 8.73
C TRP A 175 -33.68 15.33 7.94
N LEU A 176 -33.25 14.74 6.82
CA LEU A 176 -32.20 15.30 5.99
C LEU A 176 -32.63 16.62 5.34
N SER A 177 -33.86 16.70 4.81
CA SER A 177 -34.42 17.94 4.28
C SER A 177 -34.38 19.07 5.32
N ARG A 178 -34.77 18.79 6.57
CA ARG A 178 -34.76 19.78 7.66
C ARG A 178 -33.36 20.12 8.15
N LEU A 179 -32.48 19.12 8.31
CA LEU A 179 -31.09 19.32 8.76
C LEU A 179 -30.31 20.20 7.78
N PHE A 180 -30.45 19.97 6.48
CA PHE A 180 -29.81 20.78 5.43
C PHE A 180 -30.59 22.03 5.05
N ARG A 181 -31.78 22.25 5.64
CA ARG A 181 -32.68 23.38 5.35
C ARG A 181 -33.02 23.46 3.85
N PHE A 182 -33.15 22.30 3.22
CA PHE A 182 -33.42 22.12 1.80
C PHE A 182 -34.87 21.67 1.63
N THR A 183 -35.76 22.62 1.36
CA THR A 183 -37.21 22.36 1.29
C THR A 183 -37.59 21.62 0.00
N ASP A 184 -38.67 20.85 0.07
CA ASP A 184 -39.27 20.12 -1.07
C ASP A 184 -38.28 19.20 -1.79
N SER A 185 -37.47 18.49 -1.01
CA SER A 185 -36.41 17.63 -1.51
C SER A 185 -36.69 16.16 -1.32
N SER A 186 -36.34 15.36 -2.32
CA SER A 186 -36.23 13.91 -2.21
C SER A 186 -34.77 13.52 -2.02
N VAL A 187 -34.53 12.35 -1.42
CA VAL A 187 -33.19 11.85 -1.12
C VAL A 187 -32.98 10.52 -1.82
N ILE A 188 -31.80 10.34 -2.41
CA ILE A 188 -31.31 9.04 -2.84
C ILE A 188 -30.08 8.64 -2.03
N TYR A 189 -30.03 7.36 -1.66
CA TYR A 189 -28.90 6.73 -0.98
C TYR A 189 -28.10 5.89 -1.98
N HIS A 190 -26.78 5.98 -1.90
CA HIS A 190 -25.86 5.26 -2.78
C HIS A 190 -24.57 4.92 -2.04
N GLU A 191 -23.87 3.89 -2.50
CA GLU A 191 -22.64 3.40 -1.87
C GLU A 191 -21.39 4.10 -2.42
N GLU A 192 -21.44 4.56 -3.68
CA GLU A 192 -20.32 5.24 -4.34
C GLU A 192 -20.57 6.75 -4.49
N ASP A 193 -19.64 7.57 -4.00
CA ASP A 193 -19.65 9.06 -4.00
C ASP A 193 -20.20 9.70 -5.30
N LYS A 194 -19.85 9.14 -6.47
CA LYS A 194 -20.17 9.70 -7.79
C LYS A 194 -21.51 9.23 -8.37
N GLU A 195 -22.12 8.18 -7.84
CA GLU A 195 -23.32 7.57 -8.41
C GLU A 195 -24.53 8.52 -8.33
N GLY A 196 -24.68 9.21 -7.19
CA GLY A 196 -25.73 10.21 -6.99
C GLY A 196 -25.67 11.34 -8.03
N LEU A 197 -24.47 11.86 -8.31
CA LEU A 197 -24.27 12.89 -9.32
C LEU A 197 -24.65 12.39 -10.72
N VAL A 198 -24.25 11.17 -11.10
CA VAL A 198 -24.63 10.58 -12.40
C VAL A 198 -26.15 10.52 -12.56
N LYS A 199 -26.88 10.07 -11.54
CA LYS A 199 -28.35 9.99 -11.57
C LYS A 199 -29.00 11.36 -11.64
N VAL A 200 -28.46 12.36 -10.93
CA VAL A 200 -28.88 13.77 -11.05
C VAL A 200 -28.61 14.33 -12.44
N CYS A 201 -27.46 14.01 -13.05
CA CYS A 201 -27.16 14.41 -14.43
C CYS A 201 -28.20 13.85 -15.40
N ARG A 202 -28.58 12.57 -15.26
CA ARG A 202 -29.63 11.94 -16.07
C ARG A 202 -30.98 12.64 -15.89
N LEU A 203 -31.34 12.98 -14.66
CA LEU A 203 -32.56 13.74 -14.37
C LEU A 203 -32.56 15.12 -15.04
N ALA A 204 -31.46 15.88 -14.91
CA ALA A 204 -31.32 17.19 -15.54
C ALA A 204 -31.45 17.09 -17.07
N MET A 205 -30.92 16.00 -17.67
CA MET A 205 -31.09 15.72 -19.09
C MET A 205 -32.54 15.40 -19.46
N TYR A 206 -33.24 14.57 -18.70
CA TYR A 206 -34.65 14.25 -18.99
C TYR A 206 -35.56 15.49 -18.91
N GLN A 207 -35.29 16.39 -17.97
CA GLN A 207 -36.03 17.66 -17.89
C GLN A 207 -35.73 18.57 -19.07
N LYS A 208 -34.48 18.62 -19.54
CA LYS A 208 -34.08 19.46 -20.69
C LYS A 208 -34.42 18.86 -22.05
N PHE A 209 -34.47 17.54 -22.16
CA PHE A 209 -34.69 16.78 -23.39
C PHE A 209 -35.78 15.72 -23.16
N PRO A 210 -37.07 16.08 -23.27
CA PRO A 210 -38.17 15.14 -23.05
C PRO A 210 -38.13 13.91 -23.97
N LYS A 211 -37.62 14.08 -25.21
CA LYS A 211 -37.47 13.00 -26.19
C LYS A 211 -36.35 12.02 -25.86
N TYR A 212 -35.46 12.37 -24.93
CA TYR A 212 -34.33 11.52 -24.56
C TYR A 212 -34.79 10.18 -23.95
N VAL A 213 -35.93 10.16 -23.25
CA VAL A 213 -36.51 8.93 -22.68
C VAL A 213 -36.92 7.92 -23.77
N THR A 214 -37.37 8.38 -24.93
CA THR A 214 -37.93 7.54 -26.01
C THR A 214 -36.95 7.27 -27.15
N GLU A 215 -36.21 8.30 -27.57
CA GLU A 215 -35.31 8.26 -28.74
C GLU A 215 -33.84 8.03 -28.33
N GLY A 216 -33.53 8.04 -27.04
CA GLY A 216 -32.18 7.84 -26.54
C GLY A 216 -31.20 8.88 -27.10
N TYR A 217 -30.00 8.43 -27.48
CA TYR A 217 -28.90 9.29 -27.90
C TYR A 217 -29.23 10.19 -29.11
N ASP A 218 -30.10 9.74 -30.03
CA ASP A 218 -30.44 10.49 -31.24
C ASP A 218 -31.10 11.84 -30.94
N ALA A 219 -31.82 11.94 -29.81
CA ALA A 219 -32.41 13.20 -29.35
C ALA A 219 -31.36 14.28 -29.00
N LEU A 220 -30.13 13.88 -28.69
CA LEU A 220 -29.04 14.76 -28.27
C LEU A 220 -28.21 15.28 -29.46
N TYR A 221 -28.26 14.61 -30.60
CA TYR A 221 -27.41 14.95 -31.77
C TYR A 221 -27.71 16.35 -32.32
N SER A 222 -28.99 16.76 -32.29
CA SER A 222 -29.41 18.07 -32.81
C SER A 222 -28.88 19.26 -31.99
N ARG A 223 -28.75 19.09 -30.67
CA ARG A 223 -28.27 20.10 -29.72
C ARG A 223 -27.59 19.39 -28.54
N PRO A 224 -26.27 19.19 -28.59
CA PRO A 224 -25.57 18.41 -27.58
C PRO A 224 -25.65 19.10 -26.20
N PRO A 225 -25.84 18.34 -25.11
CA PRO A 225 -25.81 18.87 -23.75
C PRO A 225 -24.39 19.30 -23.37
N VAL A 226 -24.29 20.36 -22.57
CA VAL A 226 -23.01 20.80 -21.97
C VAL A 226 -23.12 20.75 -20.44
N ILE A 227 -22.14 20.09 -19.82
CA ILE A 227 -21.95 19.99 -18.37
C ILE A 227 -20.71 20.82 -18.01
N TYR A 228 -20.89 21.79 -17.11
CA TYR A 228 -19.81 22.65 -16.63
C TYR A 228 -19.23 22.11 -15.33
N ILE A 229 -17.91 21.93 -15.30
CA ILE A 229 -17.17 21.42 -14.15
C ILE A 229 -16.04 22.40 -13.83
N SER A 230 -15.83 22.73 -12.56
CA SER A 230 -14.69 23.56 -12.15
C SER A 230 -13.36 22.83 -12.37
N ALA A 231 -12.30 23.56 -12.73
CA ALA A 231 -10.94 23.02 -12.80
C ALA A 231 -10.40 22.50 -11.45
N ALA A 232 -11.02 22.89 -10.32
CA ALA A 232 -10.70 22.41 -8.98
C ALA A 232 -11.47 21.12 -8.59
N ALA A 233 -12.22 20.51 -9.51
CA ALA A 233 -12.92 19.25 -9.30
C ALA A 233 -11.95 18.06 -9.14
N LYS A 234 -12.45 16.94 -8.59
CA LYS A 234 -11.68 15.69 -8.50
C LYS A 234 -11.19 15.27 -9.91
N SER A 235 -9.94 14.85 -10.00
CA SER A 235 -9.36 14.36 -11.26
C SER A 235 -10.17 13.19 -11.82
N GLY A 236 -10.37 13.17 -13.14
CA GLY A 236 -11.16 12.13 -13.82
C GLY A 236 -12.67 12.21 -13.62
N LEU A 237 -13.22 13.18 -12.88
CA LEU A 237 -14.68 13.32 -12.71
C LEU A 237 -15.40 13.46 -14.05
N GLY A 238 -14.90 14.32 -14.94
CA GLY A 238 -15.51 14.50 -16.25
C GLY A 238 -15.52 13.21 -17.08
N HIS A 239 -14.38 12.50 -17.13
CA HIS A 239 -14.29 11.23 -17.86
C HIS A 239 -15.28 10.19 -17.32
N HIS A 240 -15.37 10.07 -15.99
CA HIS A 240 -16.32 9.18 -15.33
C HIS A 240 -17.78 9.51 -15.68
N LEU A 241 -18.17 10.80 -15.65
CA LEU A 241 -19.51 11.23 -16.03
C LEU A 241 -19.82 10.90 -17.49
N CYS A 242 -18.89 11.15 -18.42
CA CYS A 242 -19.04 10.78 -19.82
C CYS A 242 -19.26 9.28 -20.01
N LEU A 243 -18.44 8.44 -19.37
CA LEU A 243 -18.57 6.98 -19.46
C LEU A 243 -19.92 6.48 -18.93
N GLN A 244 -20.35 6.97 -17.76
CA GLN A 244 -21.59 6.53 -17.13
C GLN A 244 -22.86 7.05 -17.82
N LEU A 245 -22.77 8.20 -18.49
CA LEU A 245 -23.89 8.81 -19.22
C LEU A 245 -23.91 8.43 -20.71
N GLY A 246 -22.85 7.80 -21.22
CA GLY A 246 -22.70 7.51 -22.64
C GLY A 246 -22.51 8.76 -23.50
N LEU A 247 -21.91 9.81 -22.95
CA LEU A 247 -21.71 11.09 -23.64
C LEU A 247 -20.27 11.26 -24.13
N PRO A 248 -20.06 11.92 -25.29
CA PRO A 248 -18.72 12.26 -25.75
C PRO A 248 -18.08 13.30 -24.83
N PHE A 249 -16.75 13.30 -24.75
CA PHE A 249 -16.00 14.24 -23.92
C PHE A 249 -16.22 15.72 -24.31
N SER A 250 -16.64 15.98 -25.55
CA SER A 250 -17.03 17.31 -26.03
C SER A 250 -18.24 17.93 -25.31
N CYS A 251 -19.02 17.12 -24.59
CA CYS A 251 -20.14 17.58 -23.77
C CYS A 251 -19.70 18.13 -22.40
N ILE A 252 -18.41 18.05 -22.06
CA ILE A 252 -17.88 18.56 -20.80
C ILE A 252 -17.08 19.83 -21.07
N CYS A 253 -17.39 20.88 -20.31
CA CYS A 253 -16.67 22.14 -20.35
C CYS A 253 -16.02 22.38 -18.98
N THR A 254 -14.69 22.43 -18.95
CA THR A 254 -13.94 22.74 -17.73
C THR A 254 -13.80 24.25 -17.59
N VAL A 255 -14.32 24.79 -16.49
CA VAL A 255 -14.28 26.21 -16.18
C VAL A 255 -13.00 26.51 -15.40
N PRO A 256 -12.17 27.47 -15.84
CA PRO A 256 -10.95 27.83 -15.12
C PRO A 256 -11.27 28.46 -13.75
N CYS A 257 -10.32 28.30 -12.82
CA CYS A 257 -10.38 28.98 -11.53
C CYS A 257 -9.82 30.41 -11.63
N ASN A 258 -10.30 31.31 -10.76
CA ASN A 258 -9.84 32.69 -10.69
C ASN A 258 -8.36 32.73 -10.25
N THR A 259 -7.57 33.59 -10.89
CA THR A 259 -6.13 33.70 -10.68
C THR A 259 -5.68 35.08 -10.18
N MET A 260 -6.56 36.09 -10.20
CA MET A 260 -6.16 37.49 -10.03
C MET A 260 -6.72 38.15 -8.76
N PHE A 261 -7.93 37.80 -8.32
CA PHE A 261 -8.62 38.49 -7.22
C PHE A 261 -9.50 37.56 -6.34
N GLY A 262 -9.33 36.25 -6.45
CA GLY A 262 -10.04 35.24 -5.67
C GLY A 262 -9.17 34.03 -5.40
N GLY A 263 -9.56 33.21 -4.42
CA GLY A 263 -8.81 32.00 -4.06
C GLY A 263 -8.48 31.12 -5.27
N VAL A 264 -7.28 30.53 -5.25
CA VAL A 264 -6.66 29.77 -6.36
C VAL A 264 -7.56 28.66 -6.95
N SER A 265 -8.53 28.18 -6.17
CA SER A 265 -9.42 27.07 -6.54
C SER A 265 -10.89 27.48 -6.69
N LYS A 266 -11.22 28.78 -6.70
CA LYS A 266 -12.59 29.24 -6.93
C LYS A 266 -12.91 29.33 -8.41
N MET A 267 -14.08 28.85 -8.82
CA MET A 267 -14.54 28.94 -10.20
C MET A 267 -14.69 30.40 -10.65
N ASP A 268 -14.13 30.74 -11.82
CA ASP A 268 -14.31 32.08 -12.41
C ASP A 268 -15.71 32.20 -13.02
N VAL A 269 -16.55 32.95 -12.31
CA VAL A 269 -17.95 33.17 -12.68
C VAL A 269 -18.08 34.01 -13.97
N SER A 270 -17.16 34.94 -14.21
CA SER A 270 -17.20 35.77 -15.42
C SER A 270 -16.81 34.96 -16.65
N MET A 271 -15.85 34.05 -16.51
CA MET A 271 -15.48 33.12 -17.58
C MET A 271 -16.60 32.11 -17.84
N LEU A 272 -17.27 31.61 -16.78
CA LEU A 272 -18.44 30.74 -16.93
C LEU A 272 -19.55 31.39 -17.77
N GLU A 273 -19.91 32.65 -17.47
CA GLU A 273 -20.93 33.37 -18.24
C GLU A 273 -20.56 33.49 -19.74
N LYS A 274 -19.28 33.75 -20.05
CA LYS A 274 -18.79 33.79 -21.43
C LYS A 274 -18.88 32.42 -22.12
N LEU A 275 -18.42 31.37 -21.46
CA LEU A 275 -18.47 30.00 -21.99
C LEU A 275 -19.92 29.56 -22.26
N ILE A 276 -20.84 29.89 -21.36
CA ILE A 276 -22.27 29.62 -21.56
C ILE A 276 -22.79 30.33 -22.81
N GLN A 277 -22.45 31.60 -23.00
CA GLN A 277 -22.90 32.38 -24.15
C GLN A 277 -22.32 31.85 -25.46
N ASP A 278 -21.04 31.47 -25.46
CA ASP A 278 -20.36 30.89 -26.61
C ASP A 278 -20.97 29.53 -26.99
N ASP A 279 -21.25 28.67 -26.00
CA ASP A 279 -21.88 27.37 -26.24
C ASP A 279 -23.34 27.50 -26.74
N ILE A 280 -24.08 28.49 -26.26
CA ILE A 280 -25.42 28.83 -26.79
C ILE A 280 -25.30 29.27 -28.26
N SER A 281 -24.30 30.09 -28.60
CA SER A 281 -24.05 30.55 -29.97
C SER A 281 -23.65 29.40 -30.91
N ALA A 282 -22.95 28.39 -30.39
CA ALA A 282 -22.55 27.16 -31.09
C ALA A 282 -23.68 26.12 -31.18
N ALA A 283 -24.93 26.49 -30.87
CA ALA A 283 -26.12 25.63 -30.86
C ALA A 283 -26.06 24.44 -29.88
N LYS A 284 -25.17 24.50 -28.87
CA LYS A 284 -25.17 23.54 -27.77
C LYS A 284 -26.15 23.97 -26.67
N LYS A 285 -26.52 23.04 -25.79
CA LYS A 285 -27.49 23.31 -24.71
C LYS A 285 -26.83 23.18 -23.33
N PRO A 286 -26.51 24.30 -22.66
CA PRO A 286 -26.12 24.31 -21.25
C PRO A 286 -27.14 23.56 -20.40
N THR A 287 -26.71 22.48 -19.74
CA THR A 287 -27.64 21.56 -19.04
C THR A 287 -27.38 21.53 -17.54
N LEU A 288 -26.12 21.41 -17.10
CA LEU A 288 -25.76 21.25 -15.70
C LEU A 288 -24.50 22.06 -15.36
N VAL A 289 -24.49 22.71 -14.19
CA VAL A 289 -23.30 23.31 -13.58
C VAL A 289 -23.07 22.65 -12.22
N ILE A 290 -21.83 22.24 -11.97
CA ILE A 290 -21.39 21.73 -10.66
C ILE A 290 -20.68 22.86 -9.92
N GLY A 291 -21.28 23.35 -8.84
CA GLY A 291 -20.70 24.35 -7.95
C GLY A 291 -20.15 23.72 -6.68
N TYR A 292 -19.02 24.21 -6.19
CA TYR A 292 -18.38 23.66 -5.00
C TYR A 292 -18.61 24.51 -3.74
N ALA A 293 -19.29 23.93 -2.76
CA ALA A 293 -19.39 24.42 -1.39
C ALA A 293 -18.23 23.84 -0.53
N GLY A 294 -17.00 24.09 -0.96
CA GLY A 294 -15.79 23.47 -0.42
C GLY A 294 -15.19 22.50 -1.41
N THR A 295 -14.27 22.98 -2.25
CA THR A 295 -13.53 22.17 -3.23
C THR A 295 -12.81 21.00 -2.53
N PRO A 296 -12.76 19.80 -3.14
CA PRO A 296 -12.20 18.61 -2.49
C PRO A 296 -10.73 18.78 -2.05
N GLN A 297 -9.94 19.52 -2.84
CA GLN A 297 -8.53 19.75 -2.58
C GLN A 297 -8.31 20.83 -1.51
N VAL A 298 -8.80 22.04 -1.75
CA VAL A 298 -8.44 23.25 -0.97
C VAL A 298 -9.52 23.68 0.03
N GLY A 299 -10.72 23.11 -0.05
CA GLY A 299 -11.86 23.48 0.78
C GLY A 299 -12.46 24.86 0.49
N GLN A 300 -12.09 25.54 -0.61
CA GLN A 300 -12.63 26.85 -0.96
C GLN A 300 -14.08 26.78 -1.44
N VAL A 301 -14.87 27.81 -1.12
CA VAL A 301 -16.29 27.91 -1.50
C VAL A 301 -16.42 28.83 -2.70
N ASP A 302 -17.06 28.33 -3.76
CA ASP A 302 -17.44 29.10 -4.93
C ASP A 302 -18.47 30.17 -4.57
N ASN A 303 -18.64 31.19 -5.43
CA ASN A 303 -19.70 32.17 -5.25
C ASN A 303 -21.06 31.56 -5.66
N LEU A 304 -21.61 30.72 -4.78
CA LEU A 304 -22.84 29.96 -5.02
C LEU A 304 -24.05 30.86 -5.31
N GLN A 305 -24.12 32.05 -4.71
CA GLN A 305 -25.18 33.02 -4.97
C GLN A 305 -25.18 33.44 -6.44
N ARG A 306 -24.01 33.86 -6.95
CA ARG A 306 -23.89 34.31 -8.33
C ARG A 306 -24.10 33.17 -9.33
N LEU A 307 -23.58 31.98 -9.03
CA LEU A 307 -23.83 30.79 -9.85
C LEU A 307 -25.31 30.47 -9.96
N GLN A 308 -26.04 30.62 -8.87
CA GLN A 308 -27.48 30.40 -8.86
C GLN A 308 -28.23 31.40 -9.73
N GLU A 309 -27.86 32.68 -9.72
CA GLU A 309 -28.44 33.72 -10.59
C GLU A 309 -28.25 33.37 -12.07
N ILE A 310 -27.05 32.93 -12.44
CA ILE A 310 -26.71 32.50 -13.81
C ILE A 310 -27.50 31.26 -14.20
N CYS A 311 -27.58 30.27 -13.31
CA CYS A 311 -28.30 29.03 -13.55
C CYS A 311 -29.80 29.30 -13.74
N LYS A 312 -30.41 30.16 -12.90
CA LYS A 312 -31.82 30.56 -13.06
C LYS A 312 -32.07 31.30 -14.37
N THR A 313 -31.20 32.24 -14.74
CA THR A 313 -31.34 33.05 -15.96
C THR A 313 -31.30 32.18 -17.22
N ASN A 314 -30.39 31.20 -17.25
CA ASN A 314 -30.20 30.31 -18.40
C ASN A 314 -30.98 28.98 -18.28
N SER A 315 -31.81 28.83 -17.23
CA SER A 315 -32.51 27.61 -16.86
C SER A 315 -31.59 26.38 -16.73
N ILE A 316 -30.36 26.53 -16.27
CA ILE A 316 -29.38 25.45 -16.10
C ILE A 316 -29.58 24.81 -14.71
N TRP A 317 -29.39 23.50 -14.61
CA TRP A 317 -29.45 22.81 -13.32
C TRP A 317 -28.19 23.09 -12.50
N LEU A 318 -28.34 23.49 -11.24
CA LEU A 318 -27.22 23.70 -10.31
C LEU A 318 -27.11 22.54 -9.31
N HIS A 319 -26.02 21.77 -9.43
CA HIS A 319 -25.63 20.77 -8.44
C HIS A 319 -24.55 21.34 -7.51
N VAL A 320 -24.71 21.19 -6.20
CA VAL A 320 -23.75 21.66 -5.19
C VAL A 320 -23.06 20.47 -4.52
N GLU A 321 -21.74 20.43 -4.56
CA GLU A 321 -20.92 19.41 -3.90
C GLU A 321 -19.91 20.09 -2.95
N GLY A 322 -19.56 19.45 -1.83
CA GLY A 322 -18.43 19.90 -1.01
C GLY A 322 -18.56 19.64 0.47
N ASN A 323 -17.42 19.55 1.14
CA ASN A 323 -17.34 19.23 2.56
C ASN A 323 -17.90 20.32 3.48
N ASN A 324 -17.88 21.59 3.05
CA ASN A 324 -18.38 22.68 3.88
C ASN A 324 -19.91 22.68 3.95
N LEU A 325 -20.60 21.88 3.13
CA LEU A 325 -22.04 21.61 3.28
C LEU A 325 -22.39 21.05 4.66
N ALA A 326 -21.45 20.39 5.35
CA ALA A 326 -21.63 19.94 6.73
C ALA A 326 -22.06 21.10 7.66
N THR A 327 -21.54 22.32 7.42
CA THR A 327 -21.86 23.50 8.22
C THR A 327 -23.34 23.92 8.13
N LEU A 328 -24.10 23.46 7.12
CA LEU A 328 -25.54 23.69 7.03
C LEU A 328 -26.33 23.07 8.20
N MET A 329 -25.81 21.99 8.78
CA MET A 329 -26.42 21.29 9.92
C MET A 329 -26.26 22.05 11.24
N MET A 330 -25.39 23.06 11.30
CA MET A 330 -25.16 23.87 12.49
C MET A 330 -26.33 24.82 12.76
N PHE A 331 -26.48 25.27 14.02
CA PHE A 331 -27.49 26.28 14.39
C PHE A 331 -27.26 27.59 13.62
N SER A 332 -26.02 28.07 13.58
CA SER A 332 -25.59 29.21 12.78
C SER A 332 -24.91 28.72 11.51
N VAL A 333 -25.43 29.13 10.36
CA VAL A 333 -24.91 28.73 9.04
C VAL A 333 -24.11 29.89 8.46
N PRO A 334 -22.87 29.64 7.99
CA PRO A 334 -22.09 30.66 7.32
C PRO A 334 -22.79 31.22 6.08
N SER A 335 -22.67 32.54 5.86
CA SER A 335 -23.28 33.23 4.71
C SER A 335 -22.80 32.68 3.36
N SER A 336 -21.54 32.23 3.26
CA SER A 336 -20.95 31.66 2.05
C SER A 336 -21.63 30.38 1.57
N VAL A 337 -22.14 29.56 2.48
CA VAL A 337 -22.80 28.27 2.18
C VAL A 337 -24.32 28.39 2.22
N GLN A 338 -24.86 29.49 2.77
CA GLN A 338 -26.30 29.69 2.89
C GLN A 338 -27.04 29.61 1.54
N SER A 339 -26.42 30.07 0.46
CA SER A 339 -26.97 30.02 -0.91
C SER A 339 -27.09 28.60 -1.46
N ALA A 340 -26.38 27.62 -0.89
CA ALA A 340 -26.50 26.20 -1.28
C ALA A 340 -27.93 25.65 -1.06
N LYS A 341 -28.69 26.22 -0.10
CA LYS A 341 -30.09 25.83 0.19
C LYS A 341 -31.02 26.02 -1.01
N SER A 342 -30.66 26.93 -1.90
CA SER A 342 -31.49 27.29 -3.03
C SER A 342 -31.01 26.68 -4.35
N GLY A 343 -30.01 25.79 -4.32
CA GLY A 343 -29.65 24.93 -5.45
C GLY A 343 -30.74 23.89 -5.79
N ASP A 344 -30.55 23.17 -6.89
CA ASP A 344 -31.49 22.16 -7.39
C ASP A 344 -31.18 20.77 -6.86
N SER A 345 -29.89 20.46 -6.65
CA SER A 345 -29.46 19.25 -5.94
C SER A 345 -28.16 19.45 -5.18
N MET A 346 -27.91 18.60 -4.18
CA MET A 346 -26.66 18.57 -3.41
C MET A 346 -26.25 17.15 -3.05
N THR A 347 -24.95 16.86 -3.08
CA THR A 347 -24.40 15.59 -2.59
C THR A 347 -23.84 15.77 -1.18
N VAL A 348 -24.19 14.84 -0.30
CA VAL A 348 -23.95 14.89 1.14
C VAL A 348 -23.22 13.61 1.56
N ASP A 349 -22.11 13.79 2.27
CA ASP A 349 -21.25 12.72 2.73
C ASP A 349 -21.22 12.68 4.27
N LEU A 350 -22.27 12.08 4.85
CA LEU A 350 -22.38 11.97 6.31
C LEU A 350 -21.33 11.03 6.91
N SER A 351 -20.87 10.05 6.13
CA SER A 351 -19.85 9.07 6.53
C SER A 351 -18.56 9.78 6.92
N ARG A 352 -18.02 10.60 5.99
CA ARG A 352 -16.80 11.37 6.24
C ARG A 352 -17.02 12.41 7.32
N TRP A 353 -18.09 13.20 7.26
CA TRP A 353 -18.27 14.35 8.17
C TRP A 353 -18.55 13.99 9.63
N LEU A 354 -19.20 12.86 9.89
CA LEU A 354 -19.48 12.39 11.26
C LEU A 354 -18.42 11.40 11.76
N GLY A 355 -17.54 10.92 10.86
CA GLY A 355 -16.55 9.88 11.14
C GLY A 355 -17.18 8.53 11.46
N ILE A 356 -18.31 8.20 10.83
CA ILE A 356 -19.01 6.94 11.06
C ILE A 356 -18.83 6.06 9.82
N PRO A 357 -18.10 4.94 9.92
CA PRO A 357 -17.86 4.07 8.78
C PRO A 357 -19.15 3.37 8.32
N ALA A 358 -19.12 2.90 7.08
CA ALA A 358 -20.21 2.20 6.40
C ALA A 358 -21.51 3.00 6.22
N LEU A 359 -21.54 4.32 6.48
CA LEU A 359 -22.70 5.12 6.09
C LEU A 359 -22.75 5.31 4.57
N PRO A 360 -23.93 5.14 3.92
CA PRO A 360 -24.08 5.45 2.51
C PRO A 360 -24.03 6.96 2.28
N PHE A 361 -23.66 7.34 1.06
CA PHE A 361 -23.78 8.71 0.58
C PHE A 361 -25.25 9.05 0.32
N ALA A 362 -25.60 10.32 0.48
CA ALA A 362 -26.94 10.82 0.22
C ALA A 362 -26.90 11.96 -0.78
N THR A 363 -27.74 11.94 -1.80
CA THR A 363 -27.92 13.08 -2.71
C THR A 363 -29.35 13.60 -2.58
N LEU A 364 -29.48 14.87 -2.20
CA LEU A 364 -30.76 15.56 -2.13
C LEU A 364 -31.03 16.25 -3.47
N TYR A 365 -32.25 16.18 -3.96
CA TYR A 365 -32.64 16.83 -5.21
C TYR A 365 -34.07 17.35 -5.14
N LYS A 366 -34.37 18.41 -5.89
CA LYS A 366 -35.70 18.96 -6.07
C LYS A 366 -36.25 18.51 -7.41
N THR A 367 -37.42 17.90 -7.44
CA THR A 367 -38.06 17.57 -8.72
C THR A 367 -39.57 17.76 -8.61
N PRO A 368 -40.17 18.55 -9.51
CA PRO A 368 -41.62 18.74 -9.52
C PRO A 368 -42.37 17.50 -10.03
N ASP A 369 -41.71 16.64 -10.82
CA ASP A 369 -42.30 15.44 -11.41
C ASP A 369 -41.62 14.14 -10.92
N PRO A 370 -42.31 13.30 -10.13
CA PRO A 370 -41.75 12.04 -9.63
C PRO A 370 -41.51 11.00 -10.73
N THR A 371 -42.18 11.11 -11.90
CA THR A 371 -42.01 10.13 -12.99
C THR A 371 -40.64 10.24 -13.66
N LEU A 372 -40.15 11.47 -13.82
CA LEU A 372 -38.80 11.73 -14.34
C LEU A 372 -37.72 11.25 -13.37
N ALA A 373 -37.94 11.39 -12.06
CA ALA A 373 -37.04 10.87 -11.05
C ALA A 373 -36.96 9.33 -11.12
N ILE A 374 -38.08 8.65 -11.34
CA ILE A 374 -38.11 7.19 -11.54
C ILE A 374 -37.34 6.80 -12.81
N ALA A 375 -37.56 7.49 -13.92
CA ALA A 375 -36.86 7.22 -15.18
C ALA A 375 -35.33 7.45 -15.09
N ALA A 376 -34.89 8.40 -14.25
CA ALA A 376 -33.48 8.65 -13.94
C ALA A 376 -32.84 7.58 -13.04
N GLY A 377 -33.63 6.62 -12.52
CA GLY A 377 -33.17 5.65 -11.53
C GLY A 377 -32.90 6.29 -10.16
N LEU A 378 -33.47 7.49 -9.90
CA LEU A 378 -33.37 8.17 -8.60
C LEU A 378 -34.31 7.56 -7.55
N ASN A 379 -35.26 6.72 -7.98
CA ASN A 379 -36.15 5.99 -7.09
C ASN A 379 -36.06 4.49 -7.38
N ALA A 380 -35.46 3.72 -6.47
CA ALA A 380 -35.31 2.28 -6.64
C ALA A 380 -36.67 1.59 -6.50
N PHE A 381 -37.09 0.84 -7.53
CA PHE A 381 -38.27 -0.03 -7.46
C PHE A 381 -38.12 -1.13 -6.39
N ASN A 382 -36.89 -1.52 -6.09
CA ASN A 382 -36.60 -2.57 -5.13
C ASN A 382 -36.56 -1.99 -3.69
N PRO A 383 -37.49 -2.38 -2.81
CA PRO A 383 -37.51 -1.92 -1.42
C PRO A 383 -36.23 -2.30 -0.66
N ARG A 384 -35.53 -3.37 -1.06
CA ARG A 384 -34.28 -3.82 -0.42
C ARG A 384 -33.15 -2.82 -0.58
N LEU A 385 -33.03 -2.19 -1.77
CA LEU A 385 -31.99 -1.19 -2.03
C LEU A 385 -32.21 0.10 -1.23
N LYS A 386 -33.47 0.41 -0.90
CA LYS A 386 -33.84 1.56 -0.08
C LYS A 386 -33.50 1.38 1.40
N LEU A 387 -33.27 0.15 1.87
CA LEU A 387 -32.93 -0.12 3.27
C LEU A 387 -31.53 0.36 3.67
N SER A 388 -30.68 0.72 2.70
CA SER A 388 -29.39 1.36 2.97
C SER A 388 -29.51 2.58 3.89
N CYS A 389 -30.65 3.30 3.86
CA CYS A 389 -30.90 4.43 4.76
C CYS A 389 -31.00 4.07 6.26
N LEU A 390 -31.17 2.79 6.61
CA LEU A 390 -31.33 2.37 8.01
C LEU A 390 -30.10 2.72 8.87
N SER A 391 -28.90 2.61 8.31
CA SER A 391 -27.67 2.98 9.01
C SER A 391 -27.65 4.47 9.36
N ILE A 392 -28.06 5.34 8.43
CA ILE A 392 -28.24 6.78 8.68
C ILE A 392 -29.34 7.01 9.72
N TRP A 393 -30.49 6.32 9.62
CA TRP A 393 -31.60 6.46 10.56
C TRP A 393 -31.18 6.19 12.01
N ILE A 394 -30.49 5.06 12.24
CA ILE A 394 -29.98 4.69 13.56
C ILE A 394 -28.91 5.69 14.05
N CYS A 395 -27.98 6.08 13.17
CA CYS A 395 -26.92 7.01 13.53
C CYS A 395 -27.47 8.39 13.93
N LEU A 396 -28.40 8.96 13.15
CA LEU A 396 -29.02 10.24 13.44
C LEU A 396 -29.81 10.22 14.77
N GLN A 397 -30.49 9.11 15.07
CA GLN A 397 -31.17 8.95 16.37
C GLN A 397 -30.19 8.80 17.54
N SER A 398 -29.12 8.04 17.36
CA SER A 398 -28.12 7.79 18.42
C SER A 398 -27.31 9.05 18.76
N LEU A 399 -27.02 9.89 17.78
CA LEU A 399 -26.24 11.13 17.95
C LEU A 399 -27.11 12.29 18.43
N GLY A 400 -28.35 12.39 17.90
CA GLY A 400 -29.15 13.59 18.00
C GLY A 400 -28.53 14.79 17.27
N HIS A 401 -29.27 15.91 17.25
CA HIS A 401 -28.81 17.14 16.58
C HIS A 401 -27.61 17.78 17.28
N ASP A 402 -27.62 17.80 18.62
CA ASP A 402 -26.53 18.36 19.42
C ASP A 402 -25.21 17.58 19.23
N GLY A 403 -25.27 16.25 19.12
CA GLY A 403 -24.10 15.41 18.87
C GLY A 403 -23.46 15.67 17.51
N ILE A 404 -24.27 15.80 16.45
CA ILE A 404 -23.82 16.18 15.10
C ILE A 404 -23.13 17.54 15.13
N ILE A 405 -23.76 18.53 15.77
CA ILE A 405 -23.20 19.88 15.88
C ILE A 405 -21.89 19.87 16.66
N SER A 406 -21.80 19.10 17.76
CA SER A 406 -20.58 18.98 18.55
C SER A 406 -19.42 18.44 17.71
N LYS A 407 -19.63 17.36 16.94
CA LYS A 407 -18.60 16.76 16.06
C LYS A 407 -18.12 17.74 14.98
N ILE A 408 -19.03 18.46 14.33
CA ILE A 408 -18.67 19.44 13.28
C ILE A 408 -17.94 20.65 13.89
N LYS A 409 -18.38 21.12 15.06
CA LYS A 409 -17.72 22.20 15.79
C LYS A 409 -16.32 21.82 16.23
N ALA A 410 -16.14 20.62 16.77
CA ALA A 410 -14.82 20.10 17.16
C ALA A 410 -13.87 20.09 15.95
N SER A 411 -14.30 19.53 14.83
CA SER A 411 -13.50 19.48 13.60
C SER A 411 -13.12 20.87 13.07
N THR A 412 -14.05 21.83 13.14
CA THR A 412 -13.80 23.22 12.77
C THR A 412 -12.85 23.93 13.75
N HIS A 413 -12.95 23.60 15.04
CA HIS A 413 -12.06 24.13 16.09
C HIS A 413 -10.62 23.65 15.90
N LEU A 414 -10.43 22.36 15.63
CA LEU A 414 -9.14 21.75 15.31
C LEU A 414 -8.48 22.42 14.10
N ALA A 415 -9.23 22.63 13.01
CA ALA A 415 -8.74 23.37 11.85
C ALA A 415 -8.31 24.80 12.21
N LYS A 416 -9.11 25.50 13.03
CA LYS A 416 -8.79 26.86 13.48
C LYS A 416 -7.49 26.92 14.28
N LYS A 417 -7.30 25.97 15.22
CA LYS A 417 -6.06 25.88 16.00
C LYS A 417 -4.85 25.69 15.11
N LEU A 418 -4.92 24.75 14.16
CA LEU A 418 -3.81 24.55 13.22
C LEU A 418 -3.52 25.80 12.38
N PHE A 419 -4.55 26.52 11.93
CA PHE A 419 -4.37 27.80 11.25
C PHE A 419 -3.66 28.85 12.11
N GLU A 420 -4.02 28.97 13.40
CA GLU A 420 -3.37 29.90 14.33
C GLU A 420 -1.88 29.56 14.56
N HIS A 421 -1.51 28.29 14.49
CA HIS A 421 -0.11 27.86 14.55
C HIS A 421 0.64 28.14 13.24
N ILE A 422 0.04 27.83 12.10
CA ILE A 422 0.63 28.09 10.77
C ILE A 422 0.82 29.60 10.53
N ASP A 423 -0.12 30.45 10.97
CA ASP A 423 -0.02 31.91 10.85
C ASP A 423 1.23 32.50 11.54
N LYS A 424 1.84 31.77 12.49
CA LYS A 424 3.08 32.19 13.18
C LYS A 424 4.35 31.84 12.40
N LEU A 425 4.26 30.98 11.39
CA LEU A 425 5.41 30.46 10.64
C LEU A 425 5.56 31.24 9.32
N SER A 426 6.67 31.96 9.15
CA SER A 426 6.93 32.77 7.95
C SER A 426 7.30 31.94 6.72
N ALA A 427 7.89 30.76 6.91
CA ALA A 427 8.34 29.86 5.84
C ALA A 427 7.20 29.09 5.15
N ILE A 428 5.96 29.21 5.63
CA ILE A 428 4.80 28.51 5.07
C ILE A 428 3.95 29.47 4.24
N LYS A 429 3.65 29.07 3.00
CA LYS A 429 2.61 29.69 2.19
C LYS A 429 1.28 28.95 2.40
N GLN A 430 0.31 29.66 2.97
CA GLN A 430 -1.06 29.16 3.15
C GLN A 430 -1.87 29.33 1.85
N ILE A 431 -2.58 28.28 1.42
CA ILE A 431 -3.34 28.25 0.16
C ILE A 431 -4.85 28.26 0.41
N SER A 432 -5.30 27.61 1.50
CA SER A 432 -6.74 27.47 1.77
C SER A 432 -7.41 28.75 2.27
N ARG A 433 -6.67 29.68 2.88
CA ARG A 433 -7.20 30.95 3.39
C ARG A 433 -7.03 32.06 2.37
N GLU A 434 -8.10 32.81 2.15
CA GLU A 434 -8.02 34.06 1.40
C GLU A 434 -7.11 35.03 2.15
N GLN A 435 -6.07 35.53 1.49
CA GLN A 435 -5.42 36.76 1.91
C GLN A 435 -6.46 37.88 1.76
N LYS A 436 -7.30 38.09 2.77
CA LYS A 436 -7.97 39.38 2.91
C LYS A 436 -6.85 40.40 3.02
N ASP A 437 -6.79 41.34 2.07
CA ASP A 437 -5.89 42.49 2.09
C ASP A 437 -5.70 42.95 3.54
N LYS A 438 -4.47 42.87 4.05
CA LYS A 438 -4.13 43.40 5.38
C LYS A 438 -4.30 44.93 5.44
N GLN A 439 -4.74 45.59 4.38
CA GLN A 439 -5.01 47.03 4.34
C GLN A 439 -6.25 47.36 3.48
N LYS A 440 -7.43 47.34 4.10
CA LYS A 440 -8.32 48.49 3.95
C LYS A 440 -8.35 49.19 5.30
N ASP A 441 -7.67 50.33 5.37
CA ASP A 441 -7.80 51.24 6.49
C ASP A 441 -9.28 51.48 6.76
N VAL A 442 -9.66 51.27 8.02
CA VAL A 442 -11.03 51.42 8.50
C VAL A 442 -11.44 52.87 8.30
N THR A 443 -12.28 53.13 7.30
CA THR A 443 -12.72 54.49 6.95
C THR A 443 -14.15 54.78 7.41
N SER A 444 -14.93 53.77 7.81
CA SER A 444 -16.33 53.97 8.24
C SER A 444 -16.69 53.26 9.55
N LEU A 445 -17.54 53.89 10.35
CA LEU A 445 -18.19 53.27 11.52
C LEU A 445 -19.00 52.02 11.11
N GLY A 446 -19.53 52.00 9.88
CA GLY A 446 -20.22 50.83 9.32
C GLY A 446 -19.31 49.61 9.18
N ASP A 447 -18.03 49.81 8.86
CA ASP A 447 -17.04 48.74 8.80
C ASP A 447 -16.64 48.23 10.19
N ILE A 448 -16.68 49.08 11.20
CA ILE A 448 -16.44 48.67 12.59
C ILE A 448 -17.63 47.86 13.12
N PHE A 449 -18.86 48.28 12.84
CA PHE A 449 -20.06 47.52 13.20
C PHE A 449 -20.17 46.22 12.42
N SER A 450 -19.88 46.20 11.12
CA SER A 450 -19.86 44.96 10.33
C SER A 450 -18.75 44.03 10.78
N ARG A 451 -17.57 44.54 11.16
CA ARG A 451 -16.47 43.74 11.70
C ARG A 451 -16.74 43.25 13.12
N ALA A 452 -17.45 44.01 13.95
CA ALA A 452 -17.89 43.57 15.28
C ALA A 452 -19.01 42.53 15.19
N ILE A 453 -19.95 42.68 14.26
CA ILE A 453 -20.97 41.67 13.94
C ILE A 453 -20.30 40.43 13.34
N ASN A 454 -19.31 40.58 12.46
CA ASN A 454 -18.52 39.47 11.90
C ASN A 454 -17.58 38.83 12.93
N ALA A 455 -17.12 39.56 13.95
CA ALA A 455 -16.35 39.01 15.06
C ALA A 455 -17.25 38.28 16.08
N LEU A 456 -18.48 38.76 16.29
CA LEU A 456 -19.54 38.06 17.04
C LEU A 456 -20.06 36.83 16.27
N LEU A 457 -20.10 36.90 14.94
CA LEU A 457 -20.22 35.76 14.03
C LEU A 457 -18.85 35.09 13.89
N VAL A 458 -18.34 34.48 14.96
CA VAL A 458 -17.06 33.75 15.11
C VAL A 458 -16.73 32.74 13.98
N PHE A 459 -17.60 32.56 12.99
CA PHE A 459 -17.53 31.60 11.90
C PHE A 459 -17.09 32.18 10.55
N GLU A 460 -16.37 33.32 10.49
CA GLU A 460 -15.79 33.77 9.20
C GLU A 460 -14.57 32.93 8.73
N ILE A 461 -14.19 31.88 9.46
CA ILE A 461 -13.29 30.82 8.97
C ILE A 461 -14.14 29.59 8.65
N VAL A 462 -14.59 29.48 7.38
CA VAL A 462 -15.64 28.52 6.95
C VAL A 462 -15.07 27.28 6.26
N THR A 463 -13.77 27.00 6.40
CA THR A 463 -13.17 25.83 5.74
C THR A 463 -12.51 24.95 6.79
N PRO A 464 -13.09 23.80 7.16
CA PRO A 464 -12.46 22.83 8.04
C PRO A 464 -11.27 22.12 7.37
N THR A 465 -10.91 22.48 6.14
CA THR A 465 -9.75 21.97 5.42
C THR A 465 -8.62 23.01 5.45
N VAL A 466 -7.45 22.57 5.90
CA VAL A 466 -6.21 23.33 5.99
C VAL A 466 -5.28 22.86 4.89
N VAL A 467 -4.87 23.77 4.00
CA VAL A 467 -3.90 23.48 2.95
C VAL A 467 -2.79 24.52 2.96
N PHE A 468 -1.56 24.02 3.03
CA PHE A 468 -0.36 24.84 3.09
C PHE A 468 0.80 24.15 2.37
N ARG A 469 1.81 24.93 2.01
CA ARG A 469 3.05 24.41 1.41
C ARG A 469 4.27 25.10 2.02
N TYR A 470 5.37 24.38 2.08
CA TYR A 470 6.69 24.95 2.28
C TYR A 470 7.13 25.66 0.99
N ALA A 471 7.56 26.91 1.11
CA ALA A 471 8.00 27.73 -0.02
C ALA A 471 9.15 28.64 0.39
N GLU A 472 9.98 29.04 -0.57
CA GLU A 472 11.04 30.02 -0.33
C GLU A 472 10.45 31.34 0.20
N ASP A 473 11.10 31.91 1.22
CA ASP A 473 10.67 33.13 1.89
C ASP A 473 10.62 34.30 0.89
N ALA A 474 9.42 34.63 0.41
CA ALA A 474 9.19 35.71 -0.54
C ALA A 474 9.48 37.11 0.03
N SER A 475 9.91 37.21 1.30
CA SER A 475 10.28 38.46 1.96
C SER A 475 11.76 38.84 1.84
N GLY A 476 12.60 38.00 1.22
CA GLY A 476 13.99 38.33 0.91
C GLY A 476 14.13 39.47 -0.12
N PRO A 477 15.14 40.37 0.00
CA PRO A 477 15.29 41.60 -0.81
C PRO A 477 15.74 41.35 -2.27
N GLY A 478 15.19 40.34 -2.94
CA GLY A 478 15.49 39.98 -4.33
C GLY A 478 14.33 39.37 -5.12
N SER A 479 13.17 39.08 -4.51
CA SER A 479 12.05 38.39 -5.18
C SER A 479 10.86 39.33 -5.47
N ILE A 480 11.14 40.42 -6.19
CA ILE A 480 10.10 41.16 -6.92
C ILE A 480 10.44 41.00 -8.41
N VAL A 481 10.29 39.78 -8.94
CA VAL A 481 10.23 39.62 -10.39
C VAL A 481 8.76 39.74 -10.78
N ALA A 482 8.43 40.95 -11.19
CA ALA A 482 7.16 41.36 -11.74
C ALA A 482 6.66 40.42 -12.84
N SER A 483 5.38 40.08 -12.80
CA SER A 483 4.66 39.24 -13.78
C SER A 483 4.45 39.88 -15.17
N TYR A 484 5.34 40.79 -15.59
CA TYR A 484 5.26 41.48 -16.88
C TYR A 484 6.68 41.77 -17.41
N SER A 485 7.39 40.70 -17.81
CA SER A 485 8.56 40.82 -18.69
C SER A 485 8.78 39.54 -19.50
N SER A 486 7.76 39.11 -20.25
CA SER A 486 7.92 38.09 -21.30
C SER A 486 8.52 38.70 -22.56
N SER A 487 9.84 38.95 -22.53
CA SER A 487 10.64 39.14 -23.74
C SER A 487 12.09 38.72 -23.46
N GLY A 488 12.40 37.44 -23.72
CA GLY A 488 13.78 36.91 -23.66
C GLY A 488 13.84 35.39 -23.55
N ASN A 489 13.97 34.69 -24.68
CA ASN A 489 13.95 33.22 -24.84
C ASN A 489 15.14 32.44 -24.22
N LYS A 490 15.47 32.61 -22.93
CA LYS A 490 16.51 31.80 -22.25
C LYS A 490 16.20 31.32 -20.82
N GLU A 491 15.06 31.67 -20.22
CA GLU A 491 14.77 31.37 -18.79
C GLU A 491 13.79 30.20 -18.55
N TYR A 492 13.34 29.48 -19.58
CA TYR A 492 12.31 28.44 -19.42
C TYR A 492 12.78 27.12 -18.75
N GLN A 493 14.07 26.93 -18.47
CA GLN A 493 14.58 25.68 -17.86
C GLN A 493 14.90 25.78 -16.36
N GLN A 494 15.18 26.96 -15.82
CA GLN A 494 15.55 27.09 -14.40
C GLN A 494 14.35 27.14 -13.44
N THR A 495 13.17 27.58 -13.90
CA THR A 495 11.97 27.71 -13.07
C THR A 495 11.30 26.38 -12.73
N ASP A 496 11.33 25.40 -13.64
CA ASP A 496 10.73 24.07 -13.42
C ASP A 496 11.54 23.22 -12.43
N ASP A 497 12.88 23.32 -12.45
CA ASP A 497 13.76 22.57 -11.56
C ASP A 497 13.57 22.98 -10.08
N ASN A 498 13.41 24.28 -9.80
CA ASN A 498 13.20 24.75 -8.43
C ASN A 498 11.81 24.35 -7.91
N SER A 499 10.77 24.43 -8.75
CA SER A 499 9.43 23.97 -8.37
C SER A 499 9.40 22.47 -8.05
N THR A 500 10.09 21.65 -8.84
CA THR A 500 10.13 20.19 -8.64
C THR A 500 10.87 19.83 -7.35
N TYR A 501 11.91 20.59 -6.99
CA TYR A 501 12.61 20.44 -5.72
C TYR A 501 11.71 20.74 -4.50
N TYR A 502 11.01 21.89 -4.49
CA TYR A 502 10.08 22.20 -3.41
C TYR A 502 8.92 21.19 -3.34
N ASN A 503 8.49 20.63 -4.47
CA ASN A 503 7.52 19.53 -4.47
C ASN A 503 8.08 18.29 -3.75
N ALA A 504 9.34 17.92 -3.99
CA ALA A 504 9.99 16.81 -3.29
C ALA A 504 10.11 17.07 -1.78
N LEU A 505 10.49 18.29 -1.37
CA LEU A 505 10.56 18.67 0.05
C LEU A 505 9.19 18.60 0.73
N ASN A 506 8.12 19.05 0.07
CA ASN A 506 6.76 18.97 0.59
C ASN A 506 6.29 17.50 0.72
N THR A 507 6.59 16.63 -0.24
CA THR A 507 6.29 15.19 -0.14
C THR A 507 7.02 14.56 1.04
N TRP A 508 8.32 14.84 1.19
CA TRP A 508 9.09 14.36 2.34
C TRP A 508 8.51 14.86 3.67
N LEU A 509 8.11 16.14 3.73
CA LEU A 509 7.50 16.71 4.92
C LEU A 509 6.18 16.01 5.28
N VAL A 510 5.35 15.65 4.29
CA VAL A 510 4.13 14.85 4.54
C VAL A 510 4.46 13.50 5.15
N ASP A 511 5.41 12.77 4.56
CA ASP A 511 5.78 11.43 5.04
C ASP A 511 6.36 11.49 6.47
N THR A 512 7.26 12.44 6.73
CA THR A 512 7.85 12.63 8.07
C THR A 512 6.79 13.00 9.10
N LEU A 513 5.90 13.95 8.78
CA LEU A 513 4.83 14.36 9.71
C LEU A 513 3.85 13.21 9.99
N GLN A 514 3.51 12.42 8.97
CA GLN A 514 2.62 11.27 9.10
C GLN A 514 3.22 10.15 9.96
N CYS A 515 4.56 9.98 9.93
CA CYS A 515 5.28 9.07 10.80
C CYS A 515 5.40 9.59 12.23
N SER A 516 5.67 10.88 12.42
CA SER A 516 5.87 11.46 13.76
C SER A 516 4.57 11.60 14.55
N VAL A 517 3.48 12.02 13.90
CA VAL A 517 2.17 12.23 14.57
C VAL A 517 1.07 11.49 13.79
N PRO A 518 0.91 10.16 13.99
CA PRO A 518 -0.07 9.37 13.24
C PRO A 518 -1.53 9.76 13.55
N GLN A 519 -1.78 10.44 14.69
CA GLN A 519 -3.11 10.90 15.08
C GLN A 519 -3.61 12.10 14.26
N VAL A 520 -2.71 12.81 13.57
CA VAL A 520 -3.06 13.93 12.66
C VAL A 520 -2.74 13.49 11.23
N PRO A 521 -3.63 12.73 10.58
CA PRO A 521 -3.34 12.22 9.25
C PRO A 521 -3.33 13.35 8.22
N VAL A 522 -2.21 13.49 7.53
CA VAL A 522 -1.97 14.50 6.50
C VAL A 522 -1.82 13.83 5.14
N THR A 523 -2.22 14.54 4.08
CA THR A 523 -2.19 14.02 2.72
C THR A 523 -1.46 15.00 1.80
N ALA A 524 -0.63 14.48 0.89
CA ALA A 524 -0.03 15.26 -0.17
C ALA A 524 -1.04 15.43 -1.32
N VAL A 525 -1.28 16.66 -1.75
CA VAL A 525 -2.20 16.98 -2.85
C VAL A 525 -1.49 17.89 -3.85
N ASP A 526 -1.52 17.50 -5.12
CA ASP A 526 -1.02 18.33 -6.22
C ASP A 526 -2.09 19.34 -6.66
N ILE A 527 -1.76 20.62 -6.56
CA ILE A 527 -2.62 21.73 -6.93
C ILE A 527 -2.05 22.41 -8.17
N ASN A 528 -2.88 22.48 -9.22
CA ASN A 528 -2.55 23.16 -10.47
C ASN A 528 -1.96 24.56 -10.20
N LYS A 529 -0.75 24.81 -10.71
CA LYS A 529 0.06 26.05 -10.56
C LYS A 529 0.81 26.26 -9.24
N GLU A 530 0.44 25.57 -8.15
CA GLU A 530 1.09 25.73 -6.84
C GLU A 530 2.00 24.54 -6.47
N GLY A 531 1.80 23.37 -7.10
CA GLY A 531 2.58 22.15 -6.87
C GLY A 531 2.06 21.29 -5.72
N VAL A 532 2.94 20.48 -5.14
CA VAL A 532 2.60 19.55 -4.04
C VAL A 532 2.40 20.32 -2.75
N CYS A 533 1.22 20.17 -2.15
CA CYS A 533 0.80 20.85 -0.94
C CYS A 533 0.35 19.85 0.13
N ILE A 534 0.44 20.25 1.39
CA ILE A 534 0.03 19.46 2.55
C ILE A 534 -1.41 19.79 2.87
N ARG A 535 -2.29 18.78 2.86
CA ARG A 535 -3.72 18.89 3.17
C ARG A 535 -4.04 18.14 4.46
N TYR A 536 -4.64 18.87 5.39
CA TYR A 536 -5.27 18.34 6.59
C TYR A 536 -6.77 18.68 6.59
N SER A 537 -7.63 17.67 6.68
CA SER A 537 -9.08 17.86 6.68
C SER A 537 -9.70 17.19 7.92
N PRO A 538 -9.70 17.86 9.08
CA PRO A 538 -10.22 17.30 10.34
C PRO A 538 -11.67 16.83 10.23
N LEU A 539 -12.47 17.42 9.34
CA LEU A 539 -13.83 16.95 9.09
C LEU A 539 -13.87 15.51 8.53
N GLU A 540 -12.87 15.09 7.77
CA GLU A 540 -12.78 13.74 7.21
C GLU A 540 -12.02 12.79 8.14
N THR A 541 -11.03 13.30 8.89
CA THR A 541 -10.04 12.46 9.53
C THR A 541 -10.05 12.49 11.06
N ALA A 542 -10.43 13.61 11.69
CA ALA A 542 -10.22 13.79 13.13
C ALA A 542 -11.03 12.79 13.97
N GLN A 543 -12.24 12.45 13.52
CA GLN A 543 -13.11 11.49 14.22
C GLN A 543 -12.61 10.05 14.07
N TYR A 544 -12.02 9.72 12.92
CA TYR A 544 -11.45 8.40 12.67
C TYR A 544 -10.15 8.18 13.45
N SER A 545 -9.29 9.19 13.47
CA SER A 545 -7.99 9.14 14.16
C SER A 545 -8.07 9.50 15.64
N GLY A 546 -9.21 9.96 16.14
CA GLY A 546 -9.34 10.40 17.54
C GLY A 546 -8.47 11.62 17.87
N THR A 547 -8.25 12.52 16.90
CA THR A 547 -7.36 13.67 17.04
C THR A 547 -7.83 14.63 18.14
N THR A 548 -6.94 14.95 19.07
CA THR A 548 -7.15 15.93 20.14
C THR A 548 -6.45 17.26 19.86
N GLU A 549 -6.73 18.28 20.68
CA GLU A 549 -6.02 19.57 20.59
C GLU A 549 -4.52 19.44 20.94
N GLU A 550 -4.17 18.53 21.85
CA GLU A 550 -2.78 18.26 22.25
C GLU A 550 -1.99 17.64 21.09
N ASP A 551 -2.63 16.76 20.30
CA ASP A 551 -2.03 16.19 19.09
C ASP A 551 -1.73 17.27 18.05
N ILE A 552 -2.61 18.28 17.90
CA ILE A 552 -2.38 19.40 16.98
C ILE A 552 -1.23 20.28 17.45
N GLN A 553 -1.11 20.49 18.76
CA GLN A 553 0.03 21.21 19.31
C GLN A 553 1.34 20.46 19.06
N THR A 554 1.36 19.16 19.34
CA THR A 554 2.52 18.29 19.08
C THR A 554 2.88 18.27 17.59
N PHE A 555 1.87 18.22 16.72
CA PHE A 555 2.05 18.33 15.27
C PHE A 555 2.66 19.68 14.86
N ALA A 556 2.21 20.78 15.46
CA ALA A 556 2.75 22.11 15.16
C ALA A 556 4.20 22.28 15.64
N GLU A 557 4.55 21.70 16.79
CA GLU A 557 5.92 21.66 17.31
C GLU A 557 6.82 20.84 16.37
N CYS A 558 6.40 19.64 15.99
CA CYS A 558 7.11 18.79 15.03
C CYS A 558 7.24 19.46 13.65
N LEU A 559 6.21 20.16 13.18
CA LEU A 559 6.26 20.94 11.95
C LEU A 559 7.34 22.03 12.04
N THR A 560 7.42 22.74 13.16
CA THR A 560 8.41 23.82 13.37
C THR A 560 9.85 23.27 13.36
N GLU A 561 10.09 22.12 14.01
CA GLU A 561 11.39 21.46 14.01
C GLU A 561 11.81 21.01 12.60
N ASN A 562 10.90 20.36 11.87
CA ASN A 562 11.18 19.92 10.50
C ASN A 562 11.38 21.10 9.54
N LEU A 563 10.65 22.19 9.71
CA LEU A 563 10.85 23.42 8.92
C LEU A 563 12.24 24.01 9.15
N ALA A 564 12.75 24.01 10.38
CA ALA A 564 14.11 24.48 10.64
C ALA A 564 15.18 23.64 9.92
N VAL A 565 14.95 22.32 9.80
CA VAL A 565 15.81 21.41 9.01
C VAL A 565 15.72 21.73 7.51
N LEU A 566 14.50 21.98 7.00
CA LEU A 566 14.29 22.36 5.60
C LEU A 566 14.97 23.70 5.27
N ASP A 567 14.78 24.73 6.11
CA ASP A 567 15.38 26.04 5.94
C ASP A 567 16.92 25.96 5.95
N ALA A 568 17.49 25.19 6.88
CA ALA A 568 18.93 24.95 6.92
C ALA A 568 19.43 24.24 5.64
N THR A 569 18.70 23.23 5.17
CA THR A 569 19.06 22.49 3.95
C THR A 569 19.00 23.40 2.71
N VAL A 570 17.94 24.19 2.56
CA VAL A 570 17.78 25.12 1.43
C VAL A 570 18.87 26.19 1.44
N ALA A 571 19.17 26.78 2.61
CA ALA A 571 20.21 27.80 2.73
C ALA A 571 21.60 27.28 2.36
N GLN A 572 21.94 26.05 2.79
CA GLN A 572 23.25 25.46 2.52
C GLN A 572 23.38 24.84 1.12
N ARG A 573 22.27 24.65 0.38
CA ARG A 573 22.28 24.02 -0.95
C ARG A 573 23.14 24.75 -1.96
N HIS A 574 23.10 26.08 -1.97
CA HIS A 574 23.94 26.89 -2.86
C HIS A 574 25.43 26.77 -2.51
N ARG A 575 25.74 26.73 -1.21
CA ARG A 575 27.11 26.54 -0.71
C ARG A 575 27.63 25.14 -1.08
N PHE A 576 26.83 24.11 -0.84
CA PHE A 576 27.12 22.73 -1.26
C PHE A 576 27.46 22.64 -2.74
N ARG A 577 26.60 23.17 -3.61
CA ARG A 577 26.83 23.13 -5.06
C ARG A 577 28.15 23.80 -5.45
N SER A 578 28.45 24.95 -4.85
CA SER A 578 29.71 25.66 -5.09
C SER A 578 30.94 24.87 -4.63
N ILE A 579 30.87 24.19 -3.49
CA ILE A 579 31.98 23.36 -2.97
C ILE A 579 32.20 22.14 -3.88
N VAL A 580 31.12 21.49 -4.32
CA VAL A 580 31.21 20.31 -5.20
C VAL A 580 31.80 20.70 -6.55
N GLU A 581 31.38 21.82 -7.14
CA GLU A 581 31.94 22.33 -8.41
C GLU A 581 33.42 22.72 -8.31
N ASN A 582 33.89 23.10 -7.12
CA ASN A 582 35.30 23.42 -6.85
C ASN A 582 36.17 22.20 -6.50
N THR A 583 35.56 21.05 -6.21
CA THR A 583 36.28 19.85 -5.80
C THR A 583 36.52 18.95 -7.02
N ASN A 584 37.79 18.65 -7.31
CA ASN A 584 38.13 17.70 -8.37
C ASN A 584 37.55 16.31 -8.03
N ASN A 585 37.28 15.50 -9.06
CA ASN A 585 36.70 14.14 -8.95
C ASN A 585 35.22 14.09 -8.52
N LEU A 586 34.58 15.19 -8.14
CA LEU A 586 33.17 15.21 -7.78
C LEU A 586 32.35 15.92 -8.86
N VAL A 587 31.28 15.29 -9.33
CA VAL A 587 30.35 15.88 -10.29
C VAL A 587 28.95 15.97 -9.67
N PRO A 588 28.33 17.16 -9.63
CA PRO A 588 26.97 17.29 -9.13
C PRO A 588 26.00 16.61 -10.10
N VAL A 589 25.07 15.84 -9.55
CA VAL A 589 23.99 15.16 -10.30
C VAL A 589 22.66 15.78 -9.91
N ASN A 590 21.89 16.22 -10.90
CA ASN A 590 20.56 16.75 -10.65
C ASN A 590 19.58 15.59 -10.50
N LEU A 591 18.99 15.44 -9.31
CA LEU A 591 17.91 14.49 -9.05
C LEU A 591 16.61 15.27 -8.83
N PRO A 592 15.70 15.33 -9.82
CA PRO A 592 14.53 16.19 -9.75
C PRO A 592 13.58 15.81 -8.61
N SER A 593 13.52 14.53 -8.20
CA SER A 593 12.60 14.05 -7.16
C SER A 593 13.22 13.90 -5.77
N TRP A 594 14.42 14.43 -5.52
CA TRP A 594 15.13 14.24 -4.25
C TRP A 594 14.97 15.42 -3.30
N ALA A 595 14.47 15.13 -2.10
CA ALA A 595 14.35 16.06 -0.99
C ALA A 595 15.65 16.05 -0.15
N GLY A 596 16.63 16.88 -0.50
CA GLY A 596 17.90 16.97 0.23
C GLY A 596 18.85 18.03 -0.33
N LEU A 597 20.11 18.01 0.12
CA LEU A 597 21.17 18.90 -0.39
C LEU A 597 21.44 18.69 -1.89
N GLY A 598 21.41 17.43 -2.34
CA GLY A 598 21.67 17.07 -3.73
C GLY A 598 22.29 15.69 -3.85
N ALA A 599 22.77 15.36 -5.06
CA ALA A 599 23.52 14.14 -5.31
C ALA A 599 24.87 14.44 -5.96
N ILE A 600 25.84 13.59 -5.66
CA ILE A 600 27.20 13.68 -6.20
C ILE A 600 27.55 12.33 -6.82
N ARG A 601 28.30 12.38 -7.90
CA ARG A 601 28.99 11.23 -8.48
C ARG A 601 30.49 11.42 -8.33
N TYR A 602 31.15 10.42 -7.76
CA TYR A 602 32.61 10.37 -7.72
C TYR A 602 33.12 9.81 -9.06
N ILE A 603 33.99 10.58 -9.73
CA ILE A 603 34.67 10.20 -10.96
C ILE A 603 36.16 10.00 -10.64
N PRO A 604 36.67 8.77 -10.76
CA PRO A 604 38.07 8.47 -10.56
C PRO A 604 39.02 9.23 -11.50
N ASP A 605 40.29 9.40 -11.10
CA ASP A 605 41.31 10.16 -11.85
C ASP A 605 41.50 9.71 -13.30
N HIS A 606 41.32 8.42 -13.55
CA HIS A 606 41.50 7.82 -14.87
C HIS A 606 40.40 8.18 -15.88
N TRP A 607 39.21 8.55 -15.41
CA TRP A 607 38.06 8.93 -16.24
C TRP A 607 37.88 10.45 -16.37
N LEU A 608 38.67 11.28 -15.68
CA LEU A 608 38.54 12.75 -15.71
C LEU A 608 38.77 13.37 -17.11
N ASN A 609 39.58 12.74 -17.95
CA ASN A 609 39.97 13.26 -19.27
C ASN A 609 39.41 12.46 -20.46
N GLN A 610 38.62 11.40 -20.22
CA GLN A 610 38.03 10.54 -21.26
C GLN A 610 36.51 10.47 -21.10
N THR A 611 35.76 10.52 -22.20
CA THR A 611 34.33 10.19 -22.15
C THR A 611 34.18 8.71 -21.79
N PRO A 612 33.47 8.37 -20.71
CA PRO A 612 33.38 6.99 -20.26
C PRO A 612 32.68 6.11 -21.30
N THR A 613 33.36 5.04 -21.72
CA THR A 613 32.77 3.92 -22.46
C THR A 613 31.69 3.25 -21.60
N GLU A 614 30.75 2.48 -22.19
CA GLU A 614 29.70 1.78 -21.41
C GLU A 614 30.27 0.92 -20.26
N GLN A 615 31.43 0.30 -20.44
CA GLN A 615 32.14 -0.41 -19.37
C GLN A 615 32.62 0.54 -18.25
N GLY A 616 33.12 1.72 -18.61
CA GLY A 616 33.58 2.72 -17.65
C GLY A 616 32.44 3.28 -16.79
N LYS A 617 31.23 3.39 -17.33
CA LYS A 617 30.04 3.77 -16.56
C LYS A 617 29.68 2.72 -15.51
N ILE A 618 29.79 1.43 -15.86
CA ILE A 618 29.56 0.32 -14.91
C ILE A 618 30.61 0.36 -13.80
N ASP A 619 31.88 0.58 -14.13
CA ASP A 619 32.96 0.65 -13.16
C ASP A 619 32.78 1.84 -12.20
N ILE A 620 32.41 3.02 -12.73
CA ILE A 620 32.06 4.20 -11.93
C ILE A 620 30.86 3.89 -11.02
N SER A 621 29.85 3.19 -11.53
CA SER A 621 28.67 2.80 -10.76
C SER A 621 29.02 1.85 -9.61
N ASN A 622 29.90 0.86 -9.85
CA ASN A 622 30.37 -0.06 -8.82
C ASN A 622 31.14 0.66 -7.70
N ILE A 623 32.06 1.57 -8.07
CA ILE A 623 32.81 2.39 -7.11
C ILE A 623 31.86 3.26 -6.28
N ASN A 624 30.90 3.94 -6.93
CA ASN A 624 29.91 4.75 -6.23
C ASN A 624 28.99 3.89 -5.34
N GLY A 625 28.67 2.66 -5.73
CA GLY A 625 27.94 1.69 -4.91
C GLY A 625 28.68 1.32 -3.63
N GLU A 626 29.96 0.96 -3.73
CA GLU A 626 30.81 0.68 -2.58
C GLU A 626 31.01 1.93 -1.69
N LEU A 627 31.15 3.10 -2.31
CA LEU A 627 31.25 4.39 -1.62
C LEU A 627 30.01 4.64 -0.77
N VAL A 628 28.81 4.49 -1.34
CA VAL A 628 27.56 4.65 -0.58
C VAL A 628 27.47 3.61 0.54
N HIS A 629 27.87 2.36 0.31
CA HIS A 629 27.83 1.33 1.35
C HIS A 629 28.74 1.68 2.54
N LYS A 630 29.97 2.15 2.28
CA LYS A 630 30.87 2.62 3.34
C LYS A 630 30.33 3.87 4.04
N LEU A 631 29.85 4.86 3.29
CA LEU A 631 29.31 6.11 3.84
C LEU A 631 28.07 5.87 4.72
N LYS A 632 27.14 5.00 4.28
CA LYS A 632 25.96 4.60 5.07
C LYS A 632 26.30 3.97 6.41
N SER A 633 27.44 3.27 6.50
CA SER A 633 27.89 2.67 7.76
C SER A 633 28.45 3.69 8.74
N MET A 634 28.88 4.86 8.23
CA MET A 634 29.42 5.95 9.05
C MET A 634 28.34 6.96 9.45
N ASP A 635 27.47 7.33 8.51
CA ASP A 635 26.43 8.35 8.69
C ASP A 635 25.16 7.99 7.91
N THR A 636 24.00 8.19 8.54
CA THR A 636 22.67 7.95 7.97
C THR A 636 22.26 9.00 6.94
N ALA A 637 22.97 10.13 6.85
CA ALA A 637 22.71 11.19 5.88
C ALA A 637 22.95 10.76 4.41
N PHE A 638 23.64 9.63 4.18
CA PHE A 638 23.96 9.16 2.83
C PHE A 638 23.01 8.07 2.35
N SER A 639 22.53 8.20 1.11
CA SER A 639 21.72 7.16 0.48
C SER A 639 22.17 6.86 -0.95
N THR A 640 21.75 5.70 -1.46
CA THR A 640 22.06 5.30 -2.84
C THR A 640 21.08 6.00 -3.77
N GLY A 641 21.58 6.67 -4.80
CA GLY A 641 20.77 7.25 -5.84
C GLY A 641 20.98 6.62 -7.19
N HIS A 642 19.91 6.56 -7.98
CA HIS A 642 19.95 6.14 -9.37
C HIS A 642 19.63 7.35 -10.25
N CYS A 643 20.47 7.59 -11.25
CA CYS A 643 20.24 8.57 -12.30
C CYS A 643 19.37 7.96 -13.42
N SER A 644 18.90 8.78 -14.37
CA SER A 644 18.09 8.36 -15.54
C SER A 644 18.76 7.28 -16.40
N ASP A 645 20.08 7.16 -16.33
CA ASP A 645 20.89 6.19 -17.07
C ASP A 645 21.22 4.93 -16.22
N ASN A 646 20.52 4.72 -15.10
CA ASN A 646 20.73 3.64 -14.13
C ASN A 646 22.11 3.64 -13.43
N GLU A 647 22.87 4.73 -13.57
CA GLU A 647 24.14 4.94 -12.87
C GLU A 647 23.92 5.25 -11.38
N ILE A 648 24.78 4.71 -10.53
CA ILE A 648 24.75 4.92 -9.08
C ILE A 648 25.42 6.25 -8.71
N CYS A 649 24.77 7.03 -7.85
CA CYS A 649 25.27 8.27 -7.26
C CYS A 649 25.06 8.29 -5.74
N VAL A 650 25.82 9.14 -5.05
CA VAL A 650 25.71 9.38 -3.61
C VAL A 650 24.68 10.49 -3.38
N ARG A 651 23.58 10.18 -2.71
CA ARG A 651 22.56 11.16 -2.30
C ARG A 651 22.86 11.68 -0.91
N PHE A 652 22.80 13.01 -0.76
CA PHE A 652 22.89 13.70 0.52
C PHE A 652 21.48 14.01 1.01
N GLY A 653 21.15 13.53 2.20
CA GLY A 653 19.88 13.78 2.86
C GLY A 653 19.70 15.22 3.33
N LEU A 654 18.76 15.39 4.23
CA LEU A 654 18.49 16.66 4.90
C LEU A 654 19.52 16.90 6.00
N ILE A 655 19.83 18.16 6.24
CA ILE A 655 20.82 18.56 7.23
C ILE A 655 20.26 19.57 8.22
N THR A 656 20.84 19.56 9.40
CA THR A 656 20.56 20.55 10.44
C THR A 656 21.49 21.75 10.29
N ALA A 657 21.16 22.88 10.92
CA ALA A 657 21.97 24.10 10.86
C ALA A 657 23.40 23.93 11.42
N ASN A 658 23.63 22.92 12.27
CA ASN A 658 24.93 22.66 12.90
C ASN A 658 25.85 21.75 12.07
N THR A 659 25.34 21.18 10.98
CA THR A 659 26.09 20.24 10.16
C THR A 659 27.01 20.99 9.20
N ASP A 660 28.32 20.70 9.24
CA ASP A 660 29.27 21.31 8.31
C ASP A 660 29.28 20.56 6.97
N VAL A 661 28.83 21.26 5.93
CA VAL A 661 28.75 20.73 4.56
C VAL A 661 30.14 20.51 3.98
N GLU A 662 31.14 21.30 4.37
CA GLU A 662 32.51 21.15 3.86
C GLU A 662 33.14 19.84 4.36
N GLU A 663 32.92 19.50 5.63
CA GLU A 663 33.39 18.24 6.20
C GLU A 663 32.71 17.03 5.54
N LEU A 664 31.40 17.10 5.27
CA LEU A 664 30.67 16.02 4.59
C LEU A 664 31.18 15.79 3.16
N VAL A 665 31.42 16.86 2.39
CA VAL A 665 31.96 16.73 1.03
C VAL A 665 33.41 16.23 1.06
N ALA A 666 34.22 16.71 2.01
CA ALA A 666 35.59 16.25 2.21
C ALA A 666 35.65 14.77 2.61
N LEU A 667 34.69 14.30 3.43
CA LEU A 667 34.55 12.90 3.79
C LEU A 667 34.27 12.05 2.54
N VAL A 668 33.29 12.43 1.71
CA VAL A 668 32.98 11.72 0.46
C VAL A 668 34.19 11.66 -0.47
N HIS A 669 34.92 12.77 -0.62
CA HIS A 669 36.14 12.81 -1.45
C HIS A 669 37.24 11.88 -0.88
N THR A 670 37.48 11.91 0.44
CA THR A 670 38.52 11.10 1.08
C THR A 670 38.20 9.61 1.02
N THR A 671 36.95 9.23 1.29
CA THR A 671 36.50 7.84 1.18
C THR A 671 36.50 7.35 -0.26
N GLY A 672 36.10 8.21 -1.22
CA GLY A 672 36.18 7.91 -2.66
C GLY A 672 37.62 7.60 -3.10
N LYS A 673 38.58 8.41 -2.67
CA LYS A 673 39.99 8.21 -2.96
C LYS A 673 40.56 6.94 -2.34
N GLN A 674 40.18 6.63 -1.09
CA GLN A 674 40.59 5.37 -0.44
C GLN A 674 40.04 4.13 -1.17
N ILE A 675 38.80 4.19 -1.65
CA ILE A 675 38.21 3.11 -2.45
C ILE A 675 38.98 2.98 -3.76
N GLU A 676 39.22 4.09 -4.47
CA GLU A 676 39.98 4.09 -5.71
C GLU A 676 41.40 3.51 -5.53
N GLU A 677 42.12 3.88 -4.47
CA GLU A 677 43.43 3.31 -4.15
C GLU A 677 43.35 1.81 -3.85
N SER A 678 42.31 1.37 -3.14
CA SER A 678 42.08 -0.05 -2.88
C SER A 678 41.72 -0.84 -4.15
N SER A 679 40.95 -0.25 -5.06
CA SER A 679 40.62 -0.86 -6.36
C SER A 679 41.86 -0.96 -7.25
N LYS A 680 42.67 0.10 -7.33
CA LYS A 680 43.97 0.08 -8.06
C LYS A 680 44.91 -0.99 -7.50
N TYR A 681 44.96 -1.14 -6.17
CA TYR A 681 45.75 -2.18 -5.52
C TYR A 681 45.27 -3.59 -5.89
N LEU A 682 43.96 -3.84 -5.88
CA LEU A 682 43.39 -5.12 -6.27
C LEU A 682 43.63 -5.44 -7.75
N GLU A 683 43.55 -4.44 -8.62
CA GLU A 683 43.84 -4.60 -10.05
C GLU A 683 45.33 -4.94 -10.28
N SER A 684 46.24 -4.20 -9.65
CA SER A 684 47.68 -4.53 -9.67
C SER A 684 47.98 -5.93 -9.12
N MET A 685 47.32 -6.33 -8.03
CA MET A 685 47.46 -7.67 -7.47
C MET A 685 46.93 -8.73 -8.45
N SER A 686 45.79 -8.48 -9.09
CA SER A 686 45.20 -9.39 -10.09
C SER A 686 46.11 -9.56 -11.30
N GLU A 687 46.72 -8.48 -11.80
CA GLU A 687 47.70 -8.53 -12.89
C GLU A 687 48.95 -9.32 -12.50
N ILE A 688 49.49 -9.08 -11.30
CA ILE A 688 50.64 -9.83 -10.78
C ILE A 688 50.28 -11.32 -10.65
N ILE A 689 49.09 -11.65 -10.13
CA ILE A 689 48.60 -13.03 -10.01
C ILE A 689 48.48 -13.67 -11.39
N LYS A 690 47.82 -13.02 -12.36
CA LYS A 690 47.69 -13.53 -13.73
C LYS A 690 49.04 -13.78 -14.38
N LYS A 691 49.95 -12.80 -14.31
CA LYS A 691 51.31 -12.93 -14.86
C LYS A 691 52.09 -14.07 -14.20
N ASN A 692 51.98 -14.21 -12.88
CA ASN A 692 52.67 -15.28 -12.15
C ASN A 692 52.05 -16.66 -12.43
N ILE A 693 50.74 -16.77 -12.64
CA ILE A 693 50.08 -18.00 -13.08
C ILE A 693 50.59 -18.39 -14.47
N ASP A 694 50.70 -17.43 -15.39
CA ASP A 694 51.23 -17.70 -16.74
C ASP A 694 52.70 -18.14 -16.71
N VAL A 695 53.54 -17.48 -15.90
CA VAL A 695 54.94 -17.88 -15.69
C VAL A 695 55.02 -19.27 -15.06
N ALA A 696 54.21 -19.55 -14.04
CA ALA A 696 54.15 -20.87 -13.41
C ALA A 696 53.72 -21.97 -14.40
N ASN A 697 52.74 -21.67 -15.25
CA ASN A 697 52.27 -22.59 -16.29
C ASN A 697 53.36 -22.85 -17.35
N GLN A 698 54.08 -21.81 -17.78
CA GLN A 698 55.20 -21.95 -18.72
C GLN A 698 56.35 -22.76 -18.13
N GLU A 699 56.69 -22.55 -16.86
CA GLU A 699 57.72 -23.33 -16.18
C GLU A 699 57.31 -24.79 -15.98
N LEU A 700 56.05 -25.05 -15.61
CA LEU A 700 55.51 -26.41 -15.53
C LEU A 700 55.54 -27.12 -16.90
N GLN A 701 55.19 -26.40 -17.98
CA GLN A 701 55.31 -26.94 -19.33
C GLN A 701 56.76 -27.24 -19.69
N LYS A 702 57.69 -26.32 -19.40
CA LYS A 702 59.11 -26.53 -19.65
C LYS A 702 59.68 -27.70 -18.86
N GLU A 703 59.33 -27.82 -17.58
CA GLU A 703 59.73 -28.94 -16.72
C GLU A 703 59.14 -30.26 -17.20
N SER A 704 57.90 -30.26 -17.71
CA SER A 704 57.30 -31.44 -18.34
C SER A 704 58.03 -31.86 -19.63
N VAL A 705 58.47 -30.90 -20.44
CA VAL A 705 59.25 -31.13 -21.67
C VAL A 705 60.66 -31.62 -21.32
N ASP A 706 61.32 -31.01 -20.33
CA ASP A 706 62.63 -31.44 -19.84
C ASP A 706 62.55 -32.84 -19.23
N LYS A 707 61.46 -33.19 -18.54
CA LYS A 707 61.22 -34.56 -18.05
C LYS A 707 61.02 -35.54 -19.20
N LEU A 708 60.25 -35.19 -20.24
CA LEU A 708 60.14 -36.00 -21.47
C LEU A 708 61.51 -36.21 -22.13
N MET A 709 62.35 -35.18 -22.14
CA MET A 709 63.70 -35.23 -22.71
C MET A 709 64.65 -36.08 -21.86
N GLN A 710 64.55 -36.02 -20.54
CA GLN A 710 65.34 -36.83 -19.59
C GLN A 710 64.89 -38.29 -19.53
N GLU A 711 63.58 -38.57 -19.58
CA GLU A 711 63.05 -39.93 -19.53
C GLU A 711 63.20 -40.70 -20.85
N GLY A 712 63.48 -39.99 -21.95
CA GLY A 712 63.78 -40.56 -23.27
C GLY A 712 62.57 -41.23 -23.92
N VAL A 713 62.42 -41.04 -25.23
CA VAL A 713 61.25 -41.50 -26.01
C VAL A 713 60.98 -43.02 -25.89
N MET A 714 61.99 -43.84 -25.53
CA MET A 714 61.84 -45.30 -25.42
C MET A 714 60.89 -45.79 -24.31
N ARG A 715 60.64 -45.01 -23.24
CA ARG A 715 59.71 -45.43 -22.16
C ARG A 715 58.23 -45.35 -22.55
N GLN A 716 57.89 -44.60 -23.60
CA GLN A 716 56.50 -44.46 -24.07
C GLN A 716 56.07 -45.54 -25.08
N VAL A 717 56.98 -46.44 -25.46
CA VAL A 717 56.67 -47.59 -26.32
C VAL A 717 56.09 -48.71 -25.45
N PRO A 718 54.84 -49.19 -25.69
CA PRO A 718 54.10 -50.05 -24.76
C PRO A 718 54.80 -51.35 -24.34
N LEU A 719 55.68 -51.88 -25.19
CA LEU A 719 56.38 -53.15 -24.96
C LEU A 719 57.74 -52.98 -24.27
N VAL A 720 58.42 -51.84 -24.46
CA VAL A 720 59.77 -51.61 -23.90
C VAL A 720 59.70 -50.76 -22.61
N GLY A 721 58.64 -49.96 -22.47
CA GLY A 721 58.40 -49.14 -21.27
C GLY A 721 58.20 -49.96 -20.00
N SER A 722 57.58 -51.14 -20.08
CA SER A 722 57.33 -52.00 -18.91
C SER A 722 58.62 -52.61 -18.34
N LEU A 723 59.54 -53.05 -19.21
CA LEU A 723 60.85 -53.61 -18.81
C LEU A 723 61.77 -52.53 -18.20
N ILE A 724 61.75 -51.31 -18.75
CA ILE A 724 62.56 -50.20 -18.27
C ILE A 724 61.98 -49.61 -16.96
N ASN A 725 60.66 -49.60 -16.78
CA ASN A 725 60.04 -49.19 -15.51
C ASN A 725 60.34 -50.17 -14.35
N TRP A 726 60.57 -51.45 -14.65
CA TRP A 726 61.01 -52.42 -13.64
C TRP A 726 62.49 -52.22 -13.24
N PHE A 727 63.37 -51.95 -14.20
CA PHE A 727 64.79 -51.70 -13.91
C PHE A 727 65.09 -50.31 -13.33
N SER A 728 64.19 -49.34 -13.52
CA SER A 728 64.33 -48.01 -12.95
C SER A 728 62.94 -47.37 -12.73
N PRO A 729 62.40 -47.40 -11.50
CA PRO A 729 61.11 -46.79 -11.19
C PRO A 729 61.13 -45.28 -11.46
N PRO A 730 60.01 -44.68 -11.92
CA PRO A 730 59.95 -43.25 -12.19
C PRO A 730 60.28 -42.45 -10.92
N LYS A 731 61.19 -41.49 -11.03
CA LYS A 731 61.43 -40.52 -9.95
C LYS A 731 60.31 -39.50 -9.91
N ASP A 732 59.86 -39.25 -8.67
CA ASP A 732 58.85 -38.32 -8.14
C ASP A 732 57.80 -37.70 -9.08
N PRO A 733 56.51 -37.65 -8.67
CA PRO A 733 55.48 -36.93 -9.42
C PRO A 733 55.86 -35.46 -9.60
N THR A 734 55.41 -34.84 -10.70
CA THR A 734 55.61 -33.41 -10.95
C THR A 734 55.14 -32.60 -9.76
N LYS A 735 56.03 -31.81 -9.18
CA LYS A 735 55.78 -31.06 -7.95
C LYS A 735 54.71 -30.01 -8.23
N GLY A 736 53.59 -30.08 -7.51
CA GLY A 736 52.60 -29.01 -7.52
C GLY A 736 53.20 -27.71 -7.00
N ARG A 737 52.66 -26.58 -7.44
CA ARG A 737 53.08 -25.26 -6.97
C ARG A 737 51.85 -24.52 -6.45
N THR A 738 52.02 -23.83 -5.34
CA THR A 738 50.96 -23.07 -4.67
C THR A 738 51.39 -21.61 -4.61
N PHE A 739 50.44 -20.70 -4.83
CA PHE A 739 50.70 -19.28 -4.75
C PHE A 739 50.35 -18.77 -3.36
N ASN A 740 51.33 -18.21 -2.66
CA ASN A 740 51.11 -17.61 -1.35
C ASN A 740 50.78 -16.11 -1.53
N LEU A 741 49.51 -15.75 -1.24
CA LEU A 741 48.98 -14.39 -1.40
C LEU A 741 49.71 -13.36 -0.53
N ASN A 742 50.33 -13.76 0.58
CA ASN A 742 50.97 -12.84 1.52
C ASN A 742 52.43 -12.53 1.13
N SER A 743 53.15 -13.49 0.54
CA SER A 743 54.55 -13.30 0.13
C SER A 743 54.69 -12.94 -1.36
N GLY A 744 53.64 -13.14 -2.17
CA GLY A 744 53.68 -12.90 -3.62
C GLY A 744 54.58 -13.87 -4.38
N THR A 745 55.04 -14.94 -3.73
CA THR A 745 55.98 -15.92 -4.29
C THR A 745 55.30 -17.26 -4.56
N ILE A 746 55.76 -17.94 -5.62
CA ILE A 746 55.35 -19.30 -5.93
C ILE A 746 56.15 -20.26 -5.04
N GLU A 747 55.46 -21.02 -4.21
CA GLU A 747 56.06 -22.04 -3.34
C GLU A 747 55.71 -23.44 -3.83
N SER A 748 56.52 -24.44 -3.48
CA SER A 748 56.22 -25.84 -3.78
C SER A 748 55.10 -26.34 -2.88
N THR A 749 54.13 -27.09 -3.42
CA THR A 749 53.04 -27.71 -2.62
C THR A 749 53.55 -28.74 -1.62
N GLU A 750 54.81 -29.17 -1.70
CA GLU A 750 55.40 -30.13 -0.75
C GLU A 750 55.36 -29.64 0.70
N THR A 751 55.54 -28.33 0.95
CA THR A 751 55.50 -27.78 2.31
C THR A 751 54.11 -27.94 2.92
N ILE A 752 53.04 -27.73 2.13
CA ILE A 752 51.66 -27.93 2.53
C ILE A 752 51.37 -29.42 2.78
N TYR A 753 51.77 -30.30 1.86
CA TYR A 753 51.57 -31.75 2.01
C TYR A 753 52.30 -32.33 3.22
N ARG A 754 53.54 -31.89 3.51
CA ARG A 754 54.28 -32.33 4.71
C ARG A 754 53.60 -31.88 5.99
N TYR A 755 53.06 -30.67 6.03
CA TYR A 755 52.34 -30.16 7.19
C TYR A 755 51.03 -30.93 7.44
N HIS A 756 50.28 -31.23 6.38
CA HIS A 756 49.02 -31.98 6.47
C HIS A 756 49.22 -33.46 6.83
N MET A 757 50.32 -34.09 6.43
CA MET A 757 50.64 -35.48 6.80
C MET A 757 51.05 -35.65 8.28
N GLN A 758 51.44 -34.58 8.97
CA GLN A 758 51.79 -34.63 10.40
C GLN A 758 50.55 -34.59 11.32
N ILE A 759 49.35 -34.33 10.80
CA ILE A 759 48.13 -34.11 11.59
C ILE A 759 47.07 -35.17 11.20
N GLN A 760 47.21 -36.40 11.72
CA GLN A 760 46.18 -37.39 12.16
C GLN A 760 46.59 -38.88 11.95
N PRO A 761 46.09 -39.85 12.75
CA PRO A 761 45.98 -39.87 14.22
C PRO A 761 46.48 -41.21 14.85
N GLY A 762 46.90 -41.20 16.12
CA GLY A 762 47.25 -42.42 16.85
C GLY A 762 47.68 -42.23 18.32
N SER A 763 46.69 -42.08 19.19
CA SER A 763 46.62 -42.40 20.65
C SER A 763 47.67 -41.90 21.66
N SER A 764 47.12 -41.23 22.68
CA SER A 764 47.40 -41.32 24.14
C SER A 764 48.74 -40.83 24.70
N GLU A 765 48.73 -39.74 25.48
CA GLU A 765 48.62 -39.83 26.95
C GLU A 765 48.48 -38.45 27.65
N SER A 766 47.63 -38.49 28.67
CA SER A 766 47.42 -37.68 29.88
C SER A 766 48.21 -36.39 30.19
N ASN A 767 47.37 -35.38 30.51
CA ASN A 767 47.51 -34.23 31.41
C ASN A 767 48.46 -34.35 32.62
N THR A 768 49.15 -33.23 32.92
CA THR A 768 49.22 -32.52 34.23
C THR A 768 50.09 -31.26 34.01
N SER A 769 49.54 -30.03 33.97
CA SER A 769 49.37 -29.06 35.07
C SER A 769 50.65 -28.91 35.94
N THR A 770 51.29 -27.75 36.14
CA THR A 770 50.76 -26.45 36.58
C THR A 770 51.88 -25.38 36.70
N THR A 771 51.50 -24.11 36.44
CA THR A 771 51.87 -22.82 37.13
C THR A 771 53.31 -22.28 37.14
N GLU A 772 53.58 -21.15 36.46
CA GLU A 772 53.54 -19.72 36.92
C GLU A 772 54.86 -19.26 37.59
N HIS A 773 55.46 -18.08 37.35
CA HIS A 773 54.98 -16.70 37.11
C HIS A 773 55.99 -15.88 36.25
N SER A 774 55.54 -15.11 35.24
CA SER A 774 55.26 -13.63 35.21
C SER A 774 56.50 -12.71 35.36
N LYS A 775 56.77 -11.62 34.63
CA LYS A 775 56.04 -10.65 33.76
C LYS A 775 57.08 -10.06 32.74
N SER A 776 56.85 -9.20 31.74
CA SER A 776 55.73 -8.35 31.28
C SER A 776 56.02 -7.88 29.84
N ALA A 777 54.99 -7.67 29.01
CA ALA A 777 54.77 -6.53 28.08
C ALA A 777 53.74 -6.96 27.01
N GLY A 778 52.70 -6.15 26.83
CA GLY A 778 51.48 -6.52 26.10
C GLY A 778 51.23 -5.75 24.80
N GLU A 779 49.93 -5.73 24.45
CA GLU A 779 49.22 -5.20 23.26
C GLU A 779 49.25 -6.13 22.02
N VAL A 780 48.18 -6.87 21.67
CA VAL A 780 46.75 -6.58 21.31
C VAL A 780 46.54 -6.36 19.80
N LYS A 781 45.88 -7.34 19.16
CA LYS A 781 45.02 -7.31 17.94
C LYS A 781 44.17 -8.60 17.99
N ALA A 782 42.84 -8.58 18.05
CA ALA A 782 41.85 -8.18 17.04
C ALA A 782 41.93 -8.97 15.73
N GLY A 783 40.89 -9.74 15.39
CA GLY A 783 40.69 -10.26 14.04
C GLY A 783 39.80 -11.49 13.87
N ILE A 784 38.48 -11.27 13.77
CA ILE A 784 37.57 -11.78 12.71
C ILE A 784 37.25 -13.28 12.62
N ILE A 785 35.95 -13.61 12.66
CA ILE A 785 35.36 -14.73 11.89
C ILE A 785 34.04 -14.25 11.27
N ASN A 786 33.96 -14.30 9.93
CA ASN A 786 32.70 -14.47 9.20
C ASN A 786 32.55 -15.95 8.85
N GLN A 787 31.36 -16.50 9.09
CA GLN A 787 30.87 -17.73 8.48
C GLN A 787 30.01 -17.40 7.26
N THR A 788 29.98 -18.33 6.30
CA THR A 788 28.78 -18.78 5.55
C THR A 788 29.25 -19.96 4.67
N THR A 789 28.57 -21.09 4.45
CA THR A 789 27.20 -21.61 4.59
C THR A 789 27.36 -23.15 4.45
N THR A 790 26.57 -24.11 4.96
CA THR A 790 25.17 -24.46 4.63
C THR A 790 24.82 -25.80 5.31
N SER A 791 23.51 -26.01 5.51
CA SER A 791 22.78 -27.30 5.60
C SER A 791 22.42 -27.81 6.99
N ASN A 792 21.23 -27.38 7.44
CA ASN A 792 20.48 -27.93 8.56
C ASN A 792 19.79 -29.25 8.21
N LYS A 793 19.82 -30.18 9.16
CA LYS A 793 18.80 -31.22 9.39
C LYS A 793 18.58 -31.23 10.90
N LEU A 794 17.45 -30.70 11.38
CA LEU A 794 17.11 -30.69 12.80
C LEU A 794 15.81 -31.46 13.02
N GLN A 795 15.93 -32.52 13.81
CA GLN A 795 14.85 -33.20 14.50
C GLN A 795 14.50 -32.43 15.78
N GLU A 796 13.22 -32.48 16.09
CA GLU A 796 12.57 -32.15 17.36
C GLU A 796 13.28 -32.82 18.55
N GLN A 797 13.35 -32.13 19.69
CA GLN A 797 12.76 -32.60 20.95
C GLN A 797 12.96 -31.63 22.12
N THR A 798 11.82 -31.22 22.69
CA THR A 798 11.47 -31.26 24.12
C THR A 798 12.56 -31.04 25.18
N VAL A 799 12.38 -30.02 26.01
CA VAL A 799 13.01 -29.91 27.33
C VAL A 799 11.92 -30.03 28.41
N SER A 800 12.09 -31.04 29.26
CA SER A 800 11.48 -31.17 30.57
C SER A 800 12.59 -31.18 31.64
N SER A 801 12.31 -30.56 32.79
CA SER A 801 12.87 -30.82 34.14
C SER A 801 12.34 -29.69 35.05
N ALA A 802 11.37 -29.89 35.95
CA ALA A 802 11.43 -30.60 37.24
C ALA A 802 12.56 -30.04 38.15
N GLU A 803 12.20 -29.19 39.12
CA GLU A 803 12.14 -29.46 40.58
C GLU A 803 13.54 -29.36 41.25
N ASP A 804 13.80 -28.81 42.43
CA ASP A 804 12.99 -28.22 43.51
C ASP A 804 13.98 -27.54 44.49
N ASN A 805 13.55 -26.49 45.22
CA ASN A 805 13.65 -26.35 46.68
C ASN A 805 13.70 -24.91 47.23
N THR A 806 12.60 -24.59 47.94
CA THR A 806 12.48 -24.00 49.29
C THR A 806 12.99 -22.59 49.58
N GLY A 807 12.05 -21.73 49.98
CA GLY A 807 12.29 -20.48 50.71
C GLY A 807 11.00 -19.73 51.01
N ILE A 808 10.38 -20.08 52.14
CA ILE A 808 9.16 -19.51 52.74
C ILE A 808 9.38 -18.05 53.15
N GLU A 809 8.45 -17.15 52.83
CA GLU A 809 8.00 -16.10 53.76
C GLU A 809 6.64 -15.50 53.36
N ASP A 810 5.74 -15.47 54.34
CA ASP A 810 4.37 -14.98 54.35
C ASP A 810 4.24 -13.49 54.02
N LYS A 811 3.18 -13.13 53.27
CA LYS A 811 2.19 -12.12 53.73
C LYS A 811 0.95 -12.07 52.83
N THR A 812 -0.15 -12.50 53.43
CA THR A 812 -1.55 -12.28 53.10
C THR A 812 -1.93 -10.79 53.07
N VAL A 813 -2.71 -10.35 52.07
CA VAL A 813 -3.93 -9.52 52.25
C VAL A 813 -4.89 -9.78 51.08
N GLU A 814 -6.13 -10.12 51.44
CA GLU A 814 -7.32 -10.33 50.62
C GLU A 814 -7.83 -9.05 49.93
N ALA A 815 -8.49 -9.17 48.76
CA ALA A 815 -9.94 -8.95 48.63
C ALA A 815 -10.40 -8.79 47.16
N LYS A 816 -11.23 -9.76 46.73
CA LYS A 816 -12.50 -9.65 45.98
C LYS A 816 -12.69 -8.50 44.97
N GLU A 817 -12.76 -8.80 43.67
CA GLU A 817 -13.97 -9.16 42.86
C GLU A 817 -14.72 -7.91 42.30
N PRO A 818 -15.54 -8.01 41.22
CA PRO A 818 -15.11 -7.85 39.83
C PRO A 818 -15.90 -6.77 39.04
N VAL A 819 -15.40 -6.41 37.85
CA VAL A 819 -16.18 -5.99 36.65
C VAL A 819 -15.51 -6.59 35.42
#